data_AF-A0A2H0DNP7-F1
#
_entry.id   AF-A0A2H0DNP7-F1
#
_cell.length_a   1.000
_cell.length_b   1.000
_cell.length_c   1.000
_cell.angle_alpha   90.00
_cell.angle_beta   90.00
_cell.angle_gamma   90.00
#
_symmetry.space_group_name_H-M   'P 1'
#
loop_
_entity.id
_entity.type
_entity.pdbx_description
1 polymer ?
#
loop_
_entity_poly.entity_id
_entity_poly.type
_entity_poly.pdbx_seq_one_letter_code
_entity_poly.pdbx_strand_id
1 'polypeptide(L)'
;MRQASVRWPVALAVAALISGILGEGLLFFRAQAREAERLLSEDFKVLVFLREGVDEALASVVQERVVAMPETASSAYVTPEEALSRVEARDPTVFRSVAVIGENPLPGSLEVVLHERAVASVAEFADRIRAFDEVDEVVFKPLQARVLLQIRFYERFASMATTLAAAAASLWAAWAFAVFLRARRPLEAWREPLKGAGVSLAAAALGMGVCAWLAVPGSDGWISASVGWTGRLWLLCLAAAAGAALSLRGGDDGRKPSAGRERRRIAAIFAAATILLPSGGAFAASVRSKRQELQQVTQQLEEQKRAVDAKRREKEEAERLLRKFRGEQHGAASRVKKLEGSHREIDDERLRLDARLRSLKTASQGNQSQLAREVGEYRKTSNGCDGFYGSDSLWEEAFRRSAIRDKTLYLAQLRMMDSDAFGARNEAMVQSEKIQRKAMLERRRLRSAEQEIAQTRASVNRAAKDVVAAEKRLKSLEASARELANLIRELTERQARTGKKFGDAPTVAKGSLPWPVLGQVAQRFGKQRVPELATWTIHNGIEISARAGSEVRPVRSGTVIFLGPFRSYGNVIIINHGKGFYSIYGHLSELRPSKGQRVKTETVLASVEPGGGRIYLEFRQGGKAFDPVPFLTSGSVRKR
;
A
#
# COMPACT_ATOMS: atom_id res chain seq x y z
N MET A 1 -39.72 -108.75 -53.73
CA MET A 1 -38.57 -108.30 -52.88
C MET A 1 -37.43 -107.61 -53.66
N ARG A 2 -37.25 -107.74 -54.98
CA ARG A 2 -36.06 -107.19 -55.71
C ARG A 2 -35.98 -105.66 -55.90
N GLN A 3 -37.04 -104.87 -55.66
CA GLN A 3 -36.97 -103.40 -55.76
C GLN A 3 -36.45 -102.71 -54.48
N ALA A 4 -36.49 -103.38 -53.32
CA ALA A 4 -36.05 -102.79 -52.05
C ALA A 4 -34.53 -102.55 -52.01
N SER A 5 -33.74 -103.42 -52.65
CA SER A 5 -32.28 -103.39 -52.64
C SER A 5 -31.64 -102.20 -53.39
N VAL A 6 -32.41 -101.45 -54.19
CA VAL A 6 -31.88 -100.31 -54.97
C VAL A 6 -32.18 -98.96 -54.31
N ARG A 7 -33.23 -98.85 -53.48
CA ARG A 7 -33.57 -97.58 -52.80
C ARG A 7 -32.60 -97.20 -51.70
N TRP A 8 -32.10 -98.18 -50.94
CA TRP A 8 -31.11 -97.95 -49.88
C TRP A 8 -29.81 -97.27 -50.39
N PRO A 9 -29.06 -97.81 -51.36
CA PRO A 9 -27.81 -97.17 -51.79
C PRO A 9 -27.99 -95.73 -52.33
N VAL A 10 -29.13 -95.42 -52.96
CA VAL A 10 -29.43 -94.05 -53.40
C VAL A 10 -29.71 -93.12 -52.21
N ALA A 11 -30.54 -93.54 -51.25
CA ALA A 11 -30.81 -92.75 -50.04
C ALA A 11 -29.52 -92.52 -49.21
N LEU A 12 -28.63 -93.51 -49.16
CA LEU A 12 -27.35 -93.41 -48.46
C LEU A 12 -26.35 -92.51 -49.20
N ALA A 13 -26.31 -92.53 -50.53
CA ALA A 13 -25.51 -91.59 -51.31
C ALA A 13 -25.98 -90.14 -51.14
N VAL A 14 -27.29 -89.90 -51.09
CA VAL A 14 -27.87 -88.58 -50.82
C VAL A 14 -27.56 -88.12 -49.38
N ALA A 15 -27.67 -89.01 -48.39
CA ALA A 15 -27.31 -88.69 -47.00
C ALA A 15 -25.82 -88.36 -46.84
N ALA A 16 -24.94 -89.10 -47.53
CA ALA A 16 -23.51 -88.81 -47.55
C ALA A 16 -23.20 -87.45 -48.23
N LEU A 17 -23.84 -87.15 -49.36
CA LEU A 17 -23.69 -85.86 -50.05
C LEU A 17 -24.13 -84.68 -49.18
N ILE A 18 -25.31 -84.77 -48.53
CA ILE A 18 -25.81 -83.76 -47.60
C ILE A 18 -24.85 -83.60 -46.42
N SER A 19 -24.33 -84.71 -45.87
CA SER A 19 -23.37 -84.67 -44.76
C SER A 19 -22.04 -84.03 -45.15
N GLY A 20 -21.57 -84.25 -46.39
CA GLY A 20 -20.39 -83.58 -46.95
C GLY A 20 -20.59 -82.07 -47.08
N ILE A 21 -21.70 -81.64 -47.70
CA ILE A 21 -22.03 -80.21 -47.88
C ILE A 21 -22.18 -79.49 -46.52
N LEU A 22 -22.81 -80.14 -45.54
CA LEU A 22 -22.91 -79.60 -44.17
C LEU A 22 -21.53 -79.56 -43.46
N GLY A 23 -20.67 -80.55 -43.70
CA GLY A 23 -19.30 -80.57 -43.19
C GLY A 23 -18.44 -79.44 -43.77
N GLU A 24 -18.47 -79.24 -45.09
CA GLU A 24 -17.81 -78.11 -45.77
C GLU A 24 -18.36 -76.77 -45.31
N GLY A 25 -19.69 -76.64 -45.15
CA GLY A 25 -20.33 -75.45 -44.60
C GLY A 25 -19.88 -75.10 -43.17
N LEU A 26 -19.73 -76.12 -42.30
CA LEU A 26 -19.19 -75.94 -40.95
C LEU A 26 -17.70 -75.60 -40.94
N LEU A 27 -16.89 -76.17 -41.84
CA LEU A 27 -15.48 -75.82 -42.00
C LEU A 27 -15.30 -74.38 -42.52
N PHE A 28 -16.10 -73.97 -43.50
CA PHE A 28 -16.13 -72.60 -44.00
C PHE A 28 -16.56 -71.61 -42.90
N PHE A 29 -17.64 -71.91 -42.18
CA PHE A 29 -18.11 -71.07 -41.07
C PHE A 29 -17.07 -71.00 -39.94
N ARG A 30 -16.37 -72.09 -39.63
CA ARG A 30 -15.23 -72.08 -38.69
C ARG A 30 -14.10 -71.18 -39.18
N ALA A 31 -13.74 -71.24 -40.46
CA ALA A 31 -12.69 -70.38 -41.04
C ALA A 31 -13.08 -68.89 -40.99
N GLN A 32 -14.34 -68.56 -41.31
CA GLN A 32 -14.87 -67.19 -41.20
C GLN A 32 -14.92 -66.71 -39.75
N ALA A 33 -15.37 -67.54 -38.81
CA ALA A 33 -15.36 -67.21 -37.38
C ALA A 33 -13.94 -66.97 -36.87
N ARG A 34 -12.97 -67.80 -37.29
CA ARG A 34 -11.55 -67.64 -36.93
C ARG A 34 -10.92 -66.37 -37.50
N GLU A 35 -11.22 -66.01 -38.74
CA GLU A 35 -10.70 -64.76 -39.34
C GLU A 35 -11.35 -63.52 -38.71
N ALA A 36 -12.65 -63.57 -38.43
CA ALA A 36 -13.34 -62.51 -37.67
C ALA A 36 -12.80 -62.38 -36.23
N GLU A 37 -12.47 -63.50 -35.57
CA GLU A 37 -11.79 -63.51 -34.28
C GLU A 37 -10.40 -62.88 -34.39
N ARG A 38 -9.59 -63.30 -35.37
CA ARG A 38 -8.23 -62.79 -35.59
C ARG A 38 -8.24 -61.26 -35.72
N LEU A 39 -9.00 -60.73 -36.68
CA LEU A 39 -9.12 -59.28 -36.93
C LEU A 39 -9.58 -58.52 -35.68
N LEU A 40 -10.65 -58.97 -35.02
CA LEU A 40 -11.17 -58.30 -33.82
C LEU A 40 -10.25 -58.44 -32.59
N SER A 41 -9.34 -59.41 -32.57
CA SER A 41 -8.39 -59.64 -31.48
C SER A 41 -7.08 -58.86 -31.67
N GLU A 42 -6.64 -58.67 -32.91
CA GLU A 42 -5.50 -57.79 -33.26
C GLU A 42 -5.83 -56.32 -32.90
N ASP A 43 -7.08 -55.90 -33.08
CA ASP A 43 -7.59 -54.60 -32.63
C ASP A 43 -7.97 -54.52 -31.14
N PHE A 44 -7.94 -55.62 -30.37
CA PHE A 44 -8.38 -55.61 -28.97
C PHE A 44 -7.25 -55.25 -28.00
N LYS A 45 -7.21 -53.98 -27.60
CA LYS A 45 -6.26 -53.44 -26.62
C LYS A 45 -6.93 -53.06 -25.30
N VAL A 46 -6.19 -53.22 -24.21
CA VAL A 46 -6.48 -52.62 -22.90
C VAL A 46 -5.51 -51.46 -22.70
N LEU A 47 -6.01 -50.24 -22.49
CA LEU A 47 -5.20 -49.09 -22.09
C LEU A 47 -5.13 -49.01 -20.57
N VAL A 48 -3.91 -48.85 -20.04
CA VAL A 48 -3.64 -48.58 -18.63
C VAL A 48 -3.04 -47.18 -18.54
N PHE A 49 -3.79 -46.21 -18.03
CA PHE A 49 -3.32 -44.84 -17.81
C PHE A 49 -2.63 -44.76 -16.45
N LEU A 50 -1.40 -44.26 -16.45
CA LEU A 50 -0.59 -44.06 -15.24
C LEU A 50 -0.96 -42.73 -14.57
N ARG A 51 -0.60 -42.57 -13.29
CA ARG A 51 -0.84 -41.32 -12.56
C ARG A 51 0.10 -40.21 -13.01
N GLU A 52 -0.37 -38.98 -12.85
CA GLU A 52 0.42 -37.77 -13.06
C GLU A 52 1.67 -37.79 -12.15
N GLY A 53 2.85 -37.53 -12.73
CA GLY A 53 4.13 -37.61 -12.03
C GLY A 53 4.81 -38.99 -12.03
N VAL A 54 4.23 -40.02 -12.65
CA VAL A 54 4.95 -41.27 -12.97
C VAL A 54 5.93 -41.00 -14.11
N ASP A 55 7.22 -41.24 -13.90
CA ASP A 55 8.26 -41.10 -14.92
C ASP A 55 8.43 -42.36 -15.78
N GLU A 56 9.21 -42.28 -16.85
CA GLU A 56 9.45 -43.38 -17.80
C GLU A 56 10.12 -44.60 -17.14
N ALA A 57 10.91 -44.39 -16.08
CA ALA A 57 11.55 -45.46 -15.33
C ALA A 57 10.55 -46.23 -14.47
N LEU A 58 9.67 -45.53 -13.74
CA LEU A 58 8.59 -46.14 -12.97
C LEU A 58 7.52 -46.75 -13.89
N ALA A 59 7.21 -46.12 -15.03
CA ALA A 59 6.36 -46.68 -16.07
C ALA A 59 6.91 -48.02 -16.59
N SER A 60 8.23 -48.13 -16.79
CA SER A 60 8.90 -49.37 -17.18
C SER A 60 8.76 -50.47 -16.11
N VAL A 61 8.87 -50.13 -14.81
CA VAL A 61 8.64 -51.09 -13.71
C VAL A 61 7.17 -51.55 -13.65
N VAL A 62 6.21 -50.66 -13.93
CA VAL A 62 4.79 -51.04 -14.05
C VAL A 62 4.57 -51.93 -15.29
N GLN A 63 5.23 -51.63 -16.42
CA GLN A 63 5.20 -52.46 -17.63
C GLN A 63 5.72 -53.88 -17.35
N GLU A 64 6.86 -54.03 -16.67
CA GLU A 64 7.38 -55.34 -16.26
C GLU A 64 6.40 -56.09 -15.35
N ARG A 65 5.79 -55.42 -14.36
CA ARG A 65 4.76 -56.00 -13.49
C ARG A 65 3.53 -56.48 -14.26
N VAL A 66 3.12 -55.76 -15.30
CA VAL A 66 1.99 -56.14 -16.18
C VAL A 66 2.37 -57.29 -17.12
N VAL A 67 3.59 -57.30 -17.67
CA VAL A 67 4.10 -58.40 -18.52
C VAL A 67 4.30 -59.69 -17.73
N ALA A 68 4.58 -59.60 -16.42
CA ALA A 68 4.66 -60.76 -15.53
C ALA A 68 3.29 -61.41 -15.20
N MET A 69 2.17 -60.81 -15.62
CA MET A 69 0.82 -61.37 -15.41
C MET A 69 0.51 -62.44 -16.47
N PRO A 70 -0.02 -63.63 -16.11
CA PRO A 70 -0.22 -64.75 -17.04
C PRO A 70 -1.29 -64.50 -18.11
N GLU A 71 -2.05 -63.41 -18.01
CA GLU A 71 -2.98 -62.95 -19.04
C GLU A 71 -2.34 -62.12 -20.15
N THR A 72 -1.17 -61.52 -19.92
CA THR A 72 -0.55 -60.53 -20.82
C THR A 72 0.26 -61.20 -21.93
N ALA A 73 -0.11 -60.96 -23.19
CA ALA A 73 0.70 -61.39 -24.34
C ALA A 73 1.82 -60.40 -24.66
N SER A 74 1.54 -59.10 -24.56
CA SER A 74 2.53 -58.03 -24.65
C SER A 74 2.03 -56.75 -23.99
N SER A 75 2.96 -55.84 -23.68
CA SER A 75 2.66 -54.50 -23.17
C SER A 75 3.68 -53.51 -23.75
N ALA A 76 3.22 -52.34 -24.19
CA ALA A 76 4.07 -51.27 -24.73
C ALA A 76 3.72 -49.93 -24.07
N TYR A 77 4.73 -49.22 -23.58
CA TYR A 77 4.56 -47.84 -23.11
C TYR A 77 4.37 -46.88 -24.30
N VAL A 78 3.41 -45.98 -24.16
CA VAL A 78 3.08 -44.89 -25.08
C VAL A 78 3.25 -43.59 -24.31
N THR A 79 4.09 -42.68 -24.83
CA THR A 79 4.34 -41.40 -24.17
C THR A 79 3.13 -40.47 -24.30
N PRO A 80 2.96 -39.46 -23.42
CA PRO A 80 1.93 -38.44 -23.58
C PRO A 80 1.90 -37.83 -24.99
N GLU A 81 3.06 -37.51 -25.56
CA GLU A 81 3.21 -36.86 -26.86
C GLU A 81 2.80 -37.77 -28.02
N GLU A 82 3.13 -39.06 -27.94
CA GLU A 82 2.68 -40.04 -28.93
C GLU A 82 1.15 -40.26 -28.83
N ALA A 83 0.63 -40.38 -27.60
CA ALA A 83 -0.80 -40.49 -27.34
C ALA A 83 -1.58 -39.28 -27.89
N LEU A 84 -1.07 -38.07 -27.67
CA LEU A 84 -1.60 -36.82 -28.24
C LEU A 84 -1.55 -36.83 -29.76
N SER A 85 -0.39 -37.16 -30.35
CA SER A 85 -0.19 -37.22 -31.81
C SER A 85 -1.18 -38.17 -32.49
N ARG A 86 -1.49 -39.30 -31.85
CA ARG A 86 -2.50 -40.28 -32.29
C ARG A 86 -3.93 -39.73 -32.24
N VAL A 87 -4.25 -38.82 -31.32
CA VAL A 87 -5.55 -38.12 -31.28
C VAL A 87 -5.60 -36.99 -32.30
N GLU A 88 -4.56 -36.15 -32.41
CA GLU A 88 -4.46 -35.06 -33.39
C GLU A 88 -4.61 -35.56 -34.84
N ALA A 89 -3.97 -36.70 -35.16
CA ALA A 89 -4.07 -37.33 -36.48
C ALA A 89 -5.49 -37.80 -36.84
N ARG A 90 -6.41 -37.84 -35.86
CA ARG A 90 -7.81 -38.27 -36.01
C ARG A 90 -8.81 -37.12 -35.86
N ASP A 91 -8.64 -36.24 -34.87
CA ASP A 91 -9.41 -35.01 -34.68
C ASP A 91 -8.46 -33.80 -34.44
N PRO A 92 -8.09 -33.05 -35.49
CA PRO A 92 -7.28 -31.84 -35.37
C PRO A 92 -7.93 -30.70 -34.57
N THR A 93 -9.19 -30.83 -34.14
CA THR A 93 -9.89 -29.78 -33.37
C THR A 93 -9.78 -29.97 -31.85
N VAL A 94 -9.23 -31.11 -31.40
CA VAL A 94 -9.30 -31.58 -30.01
C VAL A 94 -8.68 -30.62 -28.98
N PHE A 95 -7.63 -29.87 -29.36
CA PHE A 95 -6.98 -28.84 -28.52
C PHE A 95 -7.96 -27.82 -27.91
N ARG A 96 -9.14 -27.63 -28.50
CA ARG A 96 -10.14 -26.65 -28.04
C ARG A 96 -10.82 -27.03 -26.72
N SER A 97 -10.74 -28.28 -26.26
CA SER A 97 -11.30 -28.70 -24.97
C SER A 97 -10.33 -28.60 -23.78
N VAL A 98 -9.03 -28.41 -24.00
CA VAL A 98 -8.04 -28.26 -22.91
C VAL A 98 -8.26 -26.94 -22.15
N ALA A 99 -7.83 -26.88 -20.88
CA ALA A 99 -7.88 -25.66 -20.06
C ALA A 99 -6.81 -24.62 -20.45
N VAL A 100 -5.61 -25.09 -20.80
CA VAL A 100 -4.46 -24.30 -21.24
C VAL A 100 -4.04 -24.77 -22.63
N ILE A 101 -3.85 -23.84 -23.56
CA ILE A 101 -3.48 -24.19 -24.94
C ILE A 101 -2.01 -24.60 -24.97
N GLY A 102 -1.74 -25.83 -25.38
CA GLY A 102 -0.39 -26.41 -25.47
C GLY A 102 -0.01 -27.32 -24.30
N GLU A 103 -0.84 -27.44 -23.26
CA GLU A 103 -0.72 -28.52 -22.28
C GLU A 103 -1.40 -29.78 -22.82
N ASN A 104 -0.84 -30.95 -22.48
CA ASN A 104 -1.36 -32.25 -22.89
C ASN A 104 -2.09 -32.91 -21.71
N PRO A 105 -3.41 -33.15 -21.80
CA PRO A 105 -4.19 -33.74 -20.72
C PRO A 105 -4.02 -35.27 -20.61
N LEU A 106 -3.35 -35.94 -21.55
CA LEU A 106 -3.14 -37.39 -21.52
C LEU A 106 -1.89 -37.75 -20.69
N PRO A 107 -2.00 -38.62 -19.67
CA PRO A 107 -0.83 -39.14 -18.95
C PRO A 107 -0.13 -40.25 -19.75
N GLY A 108 1.10 -40.59 -19.33
CA GLY A 108 1.82 -41.77 -19.81
C GLY A 108 1.00 -43.04 -19.58
N SER A 109 1.09 -44.00 -20.50
CA SER A 109 0.15 -45.13 -20.52
C SER A 109 0.71 -46.38 -21.19
N LEU A 110 0.14 -47.54 -20.87
CA LEU A 110 0.52 -48.84 -21.42
C LEU A 110 -0.59 -49.36 -22.35
N GLU A 111 -0.25 -49.68 -23.60
CA GLU A 111 -1.06 -50.53 -24.46
C GLU A 111 -0.77 -52.00 -24.12
N VAL A 112 -1.75 -52.68 -23.52
CA VAL A 112 -1.64 -54.09 -23.14
C VAL A 112 -2.47 -54.95 -24.09
N VAL A 113 -1.82 -55.96 -24.68
CA VAL A 113 -2.47 -57.00 -25.48
C VAL A 113 -2.59 -58.25 -24.62
N LEU A 114 -3.80 -58.80 -24.52
CA LEU A 114 -4.05 -60.03 -23.77
C LEU A 114 -3.82 -61.27 -24.63
N HIS A 115 -3.37 -62.36 -24.00
CA HIS A 115 -3.48 -63.68 -24.60
C HIS A 115 -4.95 -63.98 -24.91
N GLU A 116 -5.22 -64.63 -26.05
CA GLU A 116 -6.56 -64.98 -26.53
C GLU A 116 -7.49 -65.49 -25.43
N ARG A 117 -7.00 -66.44 -24.62
CA ARG A 117 -7.76 -67.13 -23.57
C ARG A 117 -8.15 -66.20 -22.41
N ALA A 118 -7.41 -65.12 -22.19
CA ALA A 118 -7.61 -64.16 -21.10
C ALA A 118 -8.62 -63.04 -21.41
N VAL A 119 -9.05 -62.87 -22.66
CA VAL A 119 -10.12 -61.91 -23.00
C VAL A 119 -11.43 -62.22 -22.26
N ALA A 120 -11.62 -63.48 -21.82
CA ALA A 120 -12.75 -63.89 -20.97
C ALA A 120 -12.72 -63.26 -19.55
N SER A 121 -11.53 -63.02 -19.00
CA SER A 121 -11.30 -62.48 -17.65
C SER A 121 -10.78 -61.04 -17.68
N VAL A 122 -10.93 -60.31 -18.80
CA VAL A 122 -10.42 -58.92 -18.96
C VAL A 122 -10.91 -57.95 -17.88
N ALA A 123 -12.11 -58.16 -17.33
CA ALA A 123 -12.61 -57.36 -16.20
C ALA A 123 -11.80 -57.62 -14.91
N GLU A 124 -11.61 -58.88 -14.53
CA GLU A 124 -10.82 -59.28 -13.35
C GLU A 124 -9.35 -58.87 -13.50
N PHE A 125 -8.81 -58.95 -14.72
CA PHE A 125 -7.47 -58.46 -15.06
C PHE A 125 -7.36 -56.94 -14.86
N ALA A 126 -8.31 -56.17 -15.40
CA ALA A 126 -8.35 -54.72 -15.25
C ALA A 126 -8.48 -54.31 -13.77
N ASP A 127 -9.31 -55.00 -12.98
CA ASP A 127 -9.48 -54.72 -11.55
C ASP A 127 -8.22 -55.04 -10.72
N ARG A 128 -7.41 -56.03 -11.12
CA ARG A 128 -6.08 -56.26 -10.51
C ARG A 128 -5.08 -55.16 -10.84
N ILE A 129 -5.10 -54.62 -12.06
CA ILE A 129 -4.21 -53.51 -12.44
C ILE A 129 -4.65 -52.19 -11.79
N ARG A 130 -5.96 -51.96 -11.61
CA ARG A 130 -6.49 -50.81 -10.84
C ARG A 130 -6.05 -50.79 -9.37
N ALA A 131 -5.56 -51.91 -8.84
CA ALA A 131 -5.02 -52.00 -7.48
C ALA A 131 -3.52 -51.61 -7.39
N PHE A 132 -2.89 -51.18 -8.48
CA PHE A 132 -1.52 -50.65 -8.47
C PHE A 132 -1.54 -49.15 -8.12
N ASP A 133 -0.68 -48.72 -7.19
CA ASP A 133 -0.59 -47.32 -6.75
C ASP A 133 -0.15 -46.35 -7.85
N GLU A 134 0.46 -46.87 -8.91
CA GLU A 134 0.96 -46.11 -10.06
C GLU A 134 -0.12 -45.86 -11.14
N VAL A 135 -1.30 -46.48 -11.03
CA VAL A 135 -2.37 -46.48 -12.07
C VAL A 135 -3.51 -45.52 -11.72
N ASP A 136 -3.99 -44.78 -12.72
CA ASP A 136 -5.12 -43.84 -12.63
C ASP A 136 -6.41 -44.46 -13.20
N GLU A 137 -6.38 -44.95 -14.44
CA GLU A 137 -7.55 -45.54 -15.12
C GLU A 137 -7.17 -46.78 -15.94
N VAL A 138 -8.06 -47.77 -16.03
CA VAL A 138 -7.91 -48.92 -16.96
C VAL A 138 -9.14 -49.01 -17.85
N VAL A 139 -8.92 -48.93 -19.17
CA VAL A 139 -9.93 -48.70 -20.21
C VAL A 139 -9.81 -49.75 -21.31
N PHE A 140 -10.93 -50.36 -21.69
CA PHE A 140 -11.02 -51.34 -22.79
C PHE A 140 -12.43 -51.27 -23.40
N LYS A 141 -12.66 -51.88 -24.57
CA LYS A 141 -14.00 -51.95 -25.18
C LYS A 141 -14.76 -53.19 -24.68
N PRO A 142 -15.66 -53.10 -23.68
CA PRO A 142 -16.30 -54.28 -23.09
C PRO A 142 -17.24 -55.00 -24.08
N LEU A 143 -17.74 -54.32 -25.11
CA LEU A 143 -18.58 -54.91 -26.14
C LEU A 143 -17.76 -55.72 -27.15
N GLN A 144 -16.60 -55.22 -27.59
CA GLN A 144 -15.65 -55.97 -28.42
C GLN A 144 -15.20 -57.26 -27.72
N ALA A 145 -14.93 -57.21 -26.41
CA ALA A 145 -14.64 -58.40 -25.60
C ALA A 145 -15.79 -59.44 -25.63
N ARG A 146 -17.05 -59.01 -25.47
CA ARG A 146 -18.22 -59.92 -25.59
C ARG A 146 -18.36 -60.50 -27.00
N VAL A 147 -18.17 -59.69 -28.04
CA VAL A 147 -18.26 -60.13 -29.44
C VAL A 147 -17.19 -61.17 -29.75
N LEU A 148 -15.94 -60.95 -29.29
CA LEU A 148 -14.85 -61.94 -29.39
C LEU A 148 -15.21 -63.26 -28.70
N LEU A 149 -15.80 -63.21 -27.49
CA LEU A 149 -16.23 -64.41 -26.76
C LEU A 149 -17.37 -65.15 -27.48
N GLN A 150 -18.29 -64.42 -28.12
CA GLN A 150 -19.38 -65.01 -28.90
C GLN A 150 -18.88 -65.63 -30.22
N ILE A 151 -17.94 -64.98 -30.91
CA ILE A 151 -17.29 -65.55 -32.11
C ILE A 151 -16.49 -66.82 -31.75
N ARG A 152 -15.75 -66.79 -30.64
CA ARG A 152 -15.06 -67.98 -30.08
C ARG A 152 -16.01 -69.13 -29.75
N PHE A 153 -17.19 -68.81 -29.19
CA PHE A 153 -18.22 -69.82 -28.94
C PHE A 153 -18.66 -70.46 -30.26
N TYR A 154 -18.85 -69.68 -31.33
CA TYR A 154 -19.17 -70.21 -32.65
C TYR A 154 -18.02 -70.98 -33.32
N GLU A 155 -16.76 -70.55 -33.21
CA GLU A 155 -15.58 -71.29 -33.74
C GLU A 155 -15.44 -72.65 -33.06
N ARG A 156 -15.59 -72.70 -31.72
CA ARG A 156 -15.54 -73.94 -30.93
C ARG A 156 -16.77 -74.82 -31.16
N PHE A 157 -17.97 -74.24 -31.30
CA PHE A 157 -19.18 -74.99 -31.63
C PHE A 157 -19.08 -75.63 -33.01
N ALA A 158 -18.61 -74.88 -34.02
CA ALA A 158 -18.35 -75.42 -35.36
C ALA A 158 -17.27 -76.50 -35.32
N SER A 159 -16.19 -76.30 -34.56
CA SER A 159 -15.15 -77.32 -34.33
C SER A 159 -15.75 -78.61 -33.76
N MET A 160 -16.54 -78.53 -32.69
CA MET A 160 -17.22 -79.68 -32.08
C MET A 160 -18.21 -80.34 -33.05
N ALA A 161 -18.96 -79.56 -33.83
CA ALA A 161 -19.86 -80.09 -34.84
C ALA A 161 -19.11 -80.85 -35.94
N THR A 162 -17.96 -80.34 -36.42
CA THR A 162 -17.13 -81.04 -37.41
C THR A 162 -16.52 -82.33 -36.87
N THR A 163 -16.04 -82.37 -35.61
CA THR A 163 -15.48 -83.60 -35.03
C THR A 163 -16.56 -84.64 -34.73
N LEU A 164 -17.75 -84.22 -34.27
CA LEU A 164 -18.91 -85.11 -34.12
C LEU A 164 -19.41 -85.65 -35.47
N ALA A 165 -19.44 -84.83 -36.51
CA ALA A 165 -19.80 -85.26 -37.87
C ALA A 165 -18.77 -86.25 -38.44
N ALA A 166 -17.47 -86.00 -38.28
CA ALA A 166 -16.40 -86.90 -38.69
C ALA A 166 -16.43 -88.24 -37.92
N ALA A 167 -16.70 -88.20 -36.61
CA ALA A 167 -16.87 -89.40 -35.78
C ALA A 167 -18.11 -90.20 -36.20
N ALA A 168 -19.24 -89.53 -36.45
CA ALA A 168 -20.46 -90.17 -36.94
C ALA A 168 -20.26 -90.81 -38.32
N ALA A 169 -19.61 -90.11 -39.25
CA ALA A 169 -19.25 -90.64 -40.56
C ALA A 169 -18.30 -91.85 -40.47
N SER A 170 -17.32 -91.80 -39.55
CA SER A 170 -16.37 -92.90 -39.30
C SER A 170 -17.06 -94.14 -38.72
N LEU A 171 -17.92 -93.96 -37.71
CA LEU A 171 -18.75 -95.04 -37.14
C LEU A 171 -19.69 -95.63 -38.19
N TRP A 172 -20.28 -94.78 -39.03
CA TRP A 172 -21.22 -95.20 -40.07
C TRP A 172 -20.50 -95.95 -41.22
N ALA A 173 -19.31 -95.51 -41.62
CA ALA A 173 -18.44 -96.23 -42.56
C ALA A 173 -17.97 -97.57 -41.99
N ALA A 174 -17.57 -97.62 -40.71
CA ALA A 174 -17.21 -98.86 -40.03
C ALA A 174 -18.39 -99.85 -39.93
N TRP A 175 -19.60 -99.35 -39.66
CA TRP A 175 -20.82 -100.16 -39.68
C TRP A 175 -21.14 -100.68 -41.09
N ALA A 176 -21.08 -99.84 -42.11
CA ALA A 176 -21.28 -100.24 -43.51
C ALA A 176 -20.24 -101.28 -43.96
N PHE A 177 -18.98 -101.14 -43.56
CA PHE A 177 -17.91 -102.11 -43.81
C PHE A 177 -18.15 -103.44 -43.06
N ALA A 178 -18.59 -103.39 -41.80
CA ALA A 178 -18.96 -104.58 -41.04
C ALA A 178 -20.16 -105.32 -41.65
N VAL A 179 -21.16 -104.60 -42.16
CA VAL A 179 -22.30 -105.16 -42.91
C VAL A 179 -21.83 -105.79 -44.22
N PHE A 180 -20.93 -105.13 -44.97
CA PHE A 180 -20.33 -105.66 -46.20
C PHE A 180 -19.52 -106.95 -45.96
N LEU A 181 -18.71 -106.99 -44.89
CA LEU A 181 -18.00 -108.22 -44.48
C LEU A 181 -18.98 -109.33 -44.07
N ARG A 182 -20.02 -109.01 -43.30
CA ARG A 182 -21.02 -109.98 -42.83
C ARG A 182 -21.90 -110.54 -43.94
N ALA A 183 -22.00 -109.84 -45.08
CA ALA A 183 -22.64 -110.34 -46.30
C ALA A 183 -21.80 -111.39 -47.06
N ARG A 184 -20.50 -111.54 -46.76
CA ARG A 184 -19.64 -112.57 -47.38
C ARG A 184 -19.68 -113.91 -46.62
N ARG A 185 -20.59 -114.79 -47.04
CA ARG A 185 -20.36 -116.24 -47.04
C ARG A 185 -19.99 -116.70 -48.47
N PRO A 186 -19.35 -117.87 -48.65
CA PRO A 186 -18.39 -118.05 -49.75
C PRO A 186 -19.04 -118.09 -51.14
N LEU A 187 -18.48 -117.31 -52.05
CA LEU A 187 -18.71 -117.37 -53.50
C LEU A 187 -17.36 -117.21 -54.20
N GLU A 188 -16.81 -118.31 -54.69
CA GLU A 188 -15.55 -118.33 -55.46
C GLU A 188 -15.70 -117.74 -56.88
N ALA A 189 -16.93 -117.43 -57.29
CA ALA A 189 -17.32 -117.01 -58.64
C ALA A 189 -16.99 -115.54 -59.02
N TRP A 190 -16.35 -114.75 -58.15
CA TRP A 190 -16.17 -113.30 -58.35
C TRP A 190 -14.72 -112.81 -58.19
N ARG A 191 -13.78 -113.44 -58.90
CA ARG A 191 -12.34 -113.10 -58.83
C ARG A 191 -11.89 -111.91 -59.71
N GLU A 192 -12.66 -111.53 -60.74
CA GLU A 192 -12.20 -110.55 -61.75
C GLU A 192 -12.72 -109.09 -61.63
N PRO A 193 -14.01 -108.79 -61.45
CA PRO A 193 -14.50 -107.40 -61.57
C PRO A 193 -14.28 -106.53 -60.31
N LEU A 194 -13.75 -107.10 -59.22
CA LEU A 194 -13.59 -106.38 -57.94
C LEU A 194 -12.30 -105.56 -57.80
N LYS A 195 -11.41 -105.58 -58.81
CA LYS A 195 -10.13 -104.84 -58.83
C LYS A 195 -10.31 -103.31 -58.82
N GLY A 196 -11.46 -102.79 -59.28
CA GLY A 196 -11.78 -101.35 -59.25
C GLY A 196 -12.61 -100.92 -58.03
N ALA A 197 -13.80 -101.51 -57.85
CA ALA A 197 -14.80 -101.01 -56.92
C ALA A 197 -14.42 -101.12 -55.42
N GLY A 198 -13.75 -102.21 -55.04
CA GLY A 198 -13.28 -102.40 -53.66
C GLY A 198 -12.20 -101.41 -53.26
N VAL A 199 -11.31 -101.08 -54.20
CA VAL A 199 -10.24 -100.08 -54.00
C VAL A 199 -10.84 -98.69 -53.84
N SER A 200 -11.85 -98.31 -54.63
CA SER A 200 -12.49 -96.99 -54.51
C SER A 200 -13.28 -96.79 -53.21
N LEU A 201 -13.95 -97.83 -52.68
CA LEU A 201 -14.63 -97.72 -51.38
C LEU A 201 -13.64 -97.70 -50.20
N ALA A 202 -12.57 -98.49 -50.27
CA ALA A 202 -11.48 -98.43 -49.30
C ALA A 202 -10.73 -97.09 -49.36
N ALA A 203 -10.48 -96.55 -50.56
CA ALA A 203 -9.85 -95.25 -50.77
C ALA A 203 -10.76 -94.07 -50.37
N ALA A 204 -12.10 -94.21 -50.47
CA ALA A 204 -13.03 -93.22 -49.92
C ALA A 204 -13.04 -93.23 -48.39
N ALA A 205 -13.03 -94.42 -47.76
CA ALA A 205 -12.93 -94.56 -46.31
C ALA A 205 -11.57 -94.08 -45.77
N LEU A 206 -10.47 -94.41 -46.45
CA LEU A 206 -9.13 -93.89 -46.13
C LEU A 206 -8.99 -92.40 -46.44
N GLY A 207 -9.63 -91.90 -47.50
CA GLY A 207 -9.66 -90.47 -47.85
C GLY A 207 -10.38 -89.65 -46.78
N MET A 208 -11.59 -90.06 -46.38
CA MET A 208 -12.30 -89.47 -45.24
C MET A 208 -11.52 -89.63 -43.93
N GLY A 209 -10.84 -90.76 -43.73
CA GLY A 209 -9.94 -90.99 -42.60
C GLY A 209 -8.72 -90.05 -42.57
N VAL A 210 -8.12 -89.76 -43.72
CA VAL A 210 -7.00 -88.81 -43.86
C VAL A 210 -7.49 -87.37 -43.70
N CYS A 211 -8.65 -87.01 -44.25
CA CYS A 211 -9.29 -85.72 -43.96
C CYS A 211 -9.64 -85.55 -42.48
N ALA A 212 -10.08 -86.62 -41.80
CA ALA A 212 -10.31 -86.61 -40.35
C ALA A 212 -9.00 -86.52 -39.55
N TRP A 213 -7.92 -87.16 -40.01
CA TRP A 213 -6.59 -87.09 -39.36
C TRP A 213 -5.96 -85.70 -39.51
N LEU A 214 -6.14 -85.05 -40.67
CA LEU A 214 -5.81 -83.63 -40.90
C LEU A 214 -6.72 -82.66 -40.13
N ALA A 215 -7.78 -83.14 -39.49
CA ALA A 215 -8.70 -82.33 -38.66
C ALA A 215 -8.49 -82.52 -37.14
N VAL A 216 -7.51 -83.31 -36.70
CA VAL A 216 -7.14 -83.42 -35.28
C VAL A 216 -6.16 -82.28 -34.92
N PRO A 217 -6.49 -81.39 -33.98
CA PRO A 217 -5.64 -80.25 -33.64
C PRO A 217 -4.46 -80.67 -32.76
N GLY A 218 -3.23 -80.45 -33.22
CA GLY A 218 -2.00 -80.66 -32.44
C GLY A 218 -0.91 -79.67 -32.82
N SER A 219 -0.60 -78.75 -31.89
CA SER A 219 0.55 -77.82 -31.85
C SER A 219 0.81 -76.92 -33.07
N ASP A 220 0.93 -75.62 -32.80
CA ASP A 220 1.24 -74.55 -33.76
C ASP A 220 2.60 -74.81 -34.48
N GLY A 221 2.61 -75.00 -35.81
CA GLY A 221 3.79 -75.56 -36.49
C GLY A 221 3.83 -75.57 -38.03
N TRP A 222 3.80 -74.39 -38.65
CA TRP A 222 4.49 -73.99 -39.90
C TRP A 222 4.90 -75.03 -40.98
N ILE A 223 4.43 -74.79 -42.22
CA ILE A 223 5.09 -75.14 -43.50
C ILE A 223 4.87 -73.93 -44.44
N SER A 224 5.84 -73.28 -45.11
CA SER A 224 7.27 -73.59 -45.31
C SER A 224 8.19 -72.34 -45.46
N ALA A 225 9.38 -72.42 -44.86
CA ALA A 225 10.72 -72.03 -45.37
C ALA A 225 11.03 -70.61 -45.92
N SER A 226 11.73 -69.80 -45.10
CA SER A 226 13.10 -69.24 -45.38
C SER A 226 13.57 -68.33 -44.20
N VAL A 227 14.30 -68.83 -43.18
CA VAL A 227 15.78 -68.92 -43.07
C VAL A 227 16.52 -67.56 -42.93
N GLY A 228 17.22 -67.36 -41.79
CA GLY A 228 18.12 -66.20 -41.53
C GLY A 228 18.01 -65.56 -40.13
N TRP A 229 18.23 -66.28 -39.02
CA TRP A 229 19.51 -66.42 -38.28
C TRP A 229 20.15 -65.15 -37.64
N THR A 230 20.10 -65.12 -36.30
CA THR A 230 21.08 -64.57 -35.32
C THR A 230 21.41 -63.07 -35.27
N GLY A 231 21.15 -62.46 -34.09
CA GLY A 231 21.75 -61.20 -33.61
C GLY A 231 21.67 -61.12 -32.07
N ARG A 232 22.71 -60.62 -31.39
CA ARG A 232 22.83 -60.54 -29.92
C ARG A 232 23.02 -59.08 -29.48
N LEU A 233 22.82 -58.86 -28.16
CA LEU A 233 23.06 -57.64 -27.37
C LEU A 233 22.01 -56.52 -27.62
N TRP A 234 21.31 -56.03 -26.60
CA TRP A 234 21.76 -55.24 -25.43
C TRP A 234 22.45 -53.94 -25.83
N LEU A 235 21.79 -52.78 -25.64
CA LEU A 235 21.77 -51.93 -24.43
C LEU A 235 23.11 -51.17 -24.26
N LEU A 236 23.17 -49.87 -23.93
CA LEU A 236 22.13 -48.85 -23.68
C LEU A 236 22.74 -47.43 -23.76
N CYS A 237 21.88 -46.41 -23.73
CA CYS A 237 22.13 -44.99 -23.37
C CYS A 237 23.22 -44.21 -24.17
N LEU A 238 22.96 -43.00 -24.70
CA LEU A 238 22.59 -41.76 -23.99
C LEU A 238 23.64 -41.40 -22.91
N ALA A 239 24.29 -40.22 -22.91
CA ALA A 239 23.74 -38.86 -22.89
C ALA A 239 22.85 -38.62 -21.64
N ALA A 240 22.88 -37.46 -20.97
CA ALA A 240 23.48 -36.17 -21.32
C ALA A 240 24.39 -35.65 -20.19
N ALA A 241 25.42 -34.83 -20.46
CA ALA A 241 25.34 -33.36 -20.52
C ALA A 241 24.62 -32.75 -19.30
N ALA A 242 25.37 -32.07 -18.42
CA ALA A 242 25.51 -30.60 -18.45
C ALA A 242 24.21 -29.88 -18.02
N GLY A 243 24.13 -29.44 -16.77
CA GLY A 243 24.47 -28.05 -16.47
C GLY A 243 23.20 -27.28 -16.08
N ALA A 244 23.23 -25.95 -15.93
CA ALA A 244 24.38 -25.08 -15.97
C ALA A 244 24.19 -23.87 -15.03
N ALA A 245 25.32 -23.30 -14.61
CA ALA A 245 25.59 -21.87 -14.56
C ALA A 245 24.53 -20.86 -14.07
N LEU A 246 24.91 -20.17 -12.98
CA LEU A 246 24.79 -18.70 -12.79
C LEU A 246 23.36 -18.10 -12.66
N SER A 247 23.13 -17.00 -11.93
CA SER A 247 23.94 -15.77 -11.96
C SER A 247 23.63 -14.77 -10.83
N LEU A 248 24.68 -14.15 -10.27
CA LEU A 248 24.69 -12.77 -9.68
C LEU A 248 23.83 -12.56 -8.39
N ARG A 249 23.92 -11.45 -7.62
CA ARG A 249 24.52 -10.11 -7.82
C ARG A 249 24.78 -9.37 -6.47
N GLY A 250 25.88 -8.61 -6.36
CA GLY A 250 26.17 -7.68 -5.23
C GLY A 250 26.69 -8.39 -3.95
N GLY A 251 27.48 -7.77 -3.06
CA GLY A 251 27.86 -6.35 -2.86
C GLY A 251 27.21 -5.77 -1.58
N ASP A 252 27.85 -4.94 -0.74
CA ASP A 252 29.24 -4.44 -0.71
C ASP A 252 29.57 -3.88 0.70
N ASP A 253 30.87 -3.81 1.03
CA ASP A 253 31.57 -3.07 2.12
C ASP A 253 31.10 -3.17 3.62
N GLY A 254 31.95 -2.77 4.58
CA GLY A 254 31.53 -2.47 5.98
C GLY A 254 32.45 -2.84 7.16
N ARG A 255 33.71 -2.37 7.21
CA ARG A 255 34.58 -2.53 8.42
C ARG A 255 34.22 -1.58 9.58
N LYS A 256 34.42 -2.02 10.84
CA LYS A 256 34.36 -1.18 12.07
C LYS A 256 35.61 -1.36 12.96
N PRO A 257 36.21 -0.29 13.51
CA PRO A 257 37.25 -0.34 14.55
C PRO A 257 36.68 -0.11 15.97
N SER A 258 37.49 -0.28 17.02
CA SER A 258 37.05 -0.21 18.43
C SER A 258 37.99 0.57 19.39
N ALA A 259 37.36 1.29 20.34
CA ALA A 259 37.81 1.72 21.69
C ALA A 259 39.18 2.41 21.93
N GLY A 260 39.18 3.61 22.55
CA GLY A 260 40.37 4.49 22.66
C GLY A 260 40.60 5.33 23.94
N ARG A 261 39.98 5.04 25.10
CA ARG A 261 40.34 5.56 26.46
C ARG A 261 40.03 7.06 26.75
N GLU A 262 40.28 7.48 28.00
CA GLU A 262 39.67 8.61 28.74
C GLU A 262 40.69 9.29 29.70
N ARG A 263 40.58 10.62 30.03
CA ARG A 263 41.01 11.20 31.35
C ARG A 263 40.73 12.72 31.63
N ARG A 264 39.94 12.97 32.71
CA ARG A 264 40.12 13.96 33.84
C ARG A 264 39.87 15.51 33.69
N ARG A 265 39.88 16.22 34.85
CA ARG A 265 39.28 17.56 35.18
C ARG A 265 40.14 18.40 36.17
N ILE A 266 39.90 19.73 36.34
CA ILE A 266 40.31 20.68 37.46
C ILE A 266 39.69 22.11 37.25
N ALA A 267 39.92 23.22 38.01
CA ALA A 267 39.58 23.66 39.40
C ALA A 267 40.16 25.11 39.69
N ALA A 268 39.80 26.00 40.66
CA ALA A 268 38.57 26.27 41.44
C ALA A 268 38.66 27.55 42.39
N ILE A 269 37.62 28.46 42.40
CA ILE A 269 37.12 29.37 43.52
C ILE A 269 37.77 30.79 43.80
N PHE A 270 37.02 31.68 44.52
CA PHE A 270 37.28 33.03 45.18
C PHE A 270 37.15 34.35 44.34
N ALA A 271 36.68 35.56 44.78
CA ALA A 271 36.18 36.26 46.03
C ALA A 271 37.19 37.22 46.77
N ALA A 272 36.90 38.41 47.39
CA ALA A 272 35.72 39.35 47.53
C ALA A 272 36.13 40.79 48.08
N ALA A 273 35.21 41.57 48.75
CA ALA A 273 35.30 42.95 49.38
C ALA A 273 35.12 44.21 48.44
N THR A 274 34.64 45.45 48.76
CA THR A 274 34.20 46.32 49.93
C THR A 274 35.25 47.32 50.52
N ILE A 275 34.97 48.49 51.17
CA ILE A 275 33.77 49.10 51.86
C ILE A 275 33.79 50.68 52.10
N LEU A 276 32.60 51.32 52.27
CA LEU A 276 32.18 52.59 52.99
C LEU A 276 32.55 54.07 52.60
N LEU A 277 31.79 55.04 53.18
CA LEU A 277 31.68 56.47 52.75
C LEU A 277 30.94 57.43 53.76
N PRO A 278 31.41 58.68 54.04
CA PRO A 278 30.72 59.72 54.86
C PRO A 278 30.41 61.09 54.14
N SER A 279 30.10 62.20 54.85
CA SER A 279 29.46 63.43 54.27
C SER A 279 29.51 64.76 55.08
N GLY A 280 28.97 65.88 54.53
CA GLY A 280 28.65 67.14 55.25
C GLY A 280 27.92 68.21 54.38
N GLY A 281 27.28 69.25 54.98
CA GLY A 281 26.74 70.38 54.18
C GLY A 281 25.79 71.40 54.85
N ALA A 282 25.79 72.64 54.31
CA ALA A 282 24.85 73.74 54.64
C ALA A 282 24.37 74.53 53.41
N PHE A 283 25.21 74.64 52.36
CA PHE A 283 24.86 75.03 50.97
C PHE A 283 23.70 74.21 50.35
N ALA A 284 23.27 73.16 51.05
CA ALA A 284 22.41 72.11 50.57
C ALA A 284 20.92 72.51 50.39
N ALA A 285 20.42 73.71 50.68
CA ALA A 285 18.97 73.98 50.60
C ALA A 285 18.40 73.93 49.16
N SER A 286 18.75 74.90 48.30
CA SER A 286 18.32 74.92 46.89
C SER A 286 18.93 73.77 46.09
N VAL A 287 20.15 73.36 46.44
CA VAL A 287 20.82 72.21 45.82
C VAL A 287 20.18 70.87 46.23
N ARG A 288 19.61 70.72 47.43
CA ARG A 288 18.76 69.55 47.76
C ARG A 288 17.52 69.53 46.88
N SER A 289 16.81 70.65 46.73
CA SER A 289 15.61 70.70 45.85
C SER A 289 15.93 70.20 44.43
N LYS A 290 16.99 70.71 43.78
CA LYS A 290 17.37 70.21 42.44
C LYS A 290 18.06 68.84 42.42
N ARG A 291 18.73 68.41 43.50
CA ARG A 291 19.20 67.01 43.64
C ARG A 291 18.05 66.04 43.88
N GLN A 292 16.96 66.45 44.53
CA GLN A 292 15.74 65.65 44.68
C GLN A 292 15.00 65.52 43.35
N GLU A 293 14.87 66.60 42.56
CA GLU A 293 14.38 66.50 41.17
C GLU A 293 15.23 65.50 40.36
N LEU A 294 16.56 65.59 40.46
CA LEU A 294 17.46 64.68 39.76
C LEU A 294 17.34 63.23 40.25
N GLN A 295 17.24 63.00 41.57
CA GLN A 295 17.05 61.67 42.16
C GLN A 295 15.71 61.05 41.76
N GLN A 296 14.63 61.84 41.71
CA GLN A 296 13.32 61.38 41.22
C GLN A 296 13.40 60.98 39.74
N VAL A 297 14.05 61.79 38.91
CA VAL A 297 14.24 61.47 37.49
C VAL A 297 15.13 60.23 37.29
N THR A 298 16.18 60.02 38.11
CA THR A 298 16.99 58.79 38.02
C THR A 298 16.25 57.56 38.55
N GLN A 299 15.38 57.69 39.56
CA GLN A 299 14.50 56.61 40.01
C GLN A 299 13.49 56.22 38.92
N GLN A 300 12.83 57.20 38.31
CA GLN A 300 11.94 56.99 37.15
C GLN A 300 12.68 56.36 35.97
N LEU A 301 13.95 56.73 35.74
CA LEU A 301 14.75 56.13 34.68
C LEU A 301 15.03 54.64 34.92
N GLU A 302 15.45 54.26 36.13
CA GLU A 302 15.69 52.85 36.47
C GLU A 302 14.39 52.04 36.51
N GLU A 303 13.26 52.63 36.89
CA GLU A 303 11.93 52.02 36.77
C GLU A 303 11.56 51.76 35.31
N GLN A 304 11.73 52.75 34.41
CA GLN A 304 11.44 52.59 32.99
C GLN A 304 12.39 51.59 32.30
N LYS A 305 13.67 51.52 32.69
CA LYS A 305 14.59 50.46 32.23
C LYS A 305 14.07 49.07 32.60
N ARG A 306 13.72 48.86 33.87
CA ARG A 306 13.15 47.58 34.36
C ARG A 306 11.85 47.22 33.61
N ALA A 307 11.01 48.20 33.28
CA ALA A 307 9.81 47.99 32.48
C ALA A 307 10.12 47.58 31.02
N VAL A 308 11.14 48.18 30.38
CA VAL A 308 11.64 47.75 29.06
C VAL A 308 12.18 46.32 29.12
N ASP A 309 13.01 45.98 30.11
CA ASP A 309 13.58 44.64 30.27
C ASP A 309 12.49 43.57 30.52
N ALA A 310 11.48 43.89 31.33
CA ALA A 310 10.33 43.01 31.55
C ALA A 310 9.56 42.76 30.24
N LYS A 311 9.27 43.82 29.47
CA LYS A 311 8.61 43.71 28.16
C LYS A 311 9.46 42.96 27.12
N ARG A 312 10.78 43.06 27.20
CA ARG A 312 11.72 42.28 26.38
C ARG A 312 11.64 40.79 26.67
N ARG A 313 11.57 40.41 27.95
CA ARG A 313 11.38 39.01 28.39
C ARG A 313 10.03 38.44 27.94
N GLU A 314 8.95 39.20 28.10
CA GLU A 314 7.60 38.84 27.62
C GLU A 314 7.60 38.53 26.11
N LYS A 315 8.28 39.39 25.30
CA LYS A 315 8.48 39.15 23.86
C LYS A 315 9.29 37.88 23.59
N GLU A 316 10.41 37.69 24.28
CA GLU A 316 11.29 36.53 24.09
C GLU A 316 10.60 35.21 24.48
N GLU A 317 9.70 35.22 25.46
CA GLU A 317 8.85 34.08 25.84
C GLU A 317 7.81 33.75 24.78
N ALA A 318 7.08 34.75 24.29
CA ALA A 318 6.14 34.57 23.19
C ALA A 318 6.84 34.07 21.91
N GLU A 319 8.07 34.51 21.64
CA GLU A 319 8.89 33.97 20.55
C GLU A 319 9.37 32.52 20.80
N ARG A 320 9.70 32.15 22.05
CA ARG A 320 10.03 30.76 22.42
C ARG A 320 8.85 29.83 22.14
N LEU A 321 7.64 30.24 22.52
CA LEU A 321 6.39 29.51 22.22
C LEU A 321 6.13 29.43 20.72
N LEU A 322 6.28 30.53 19.97
CA LEU A 322 6.10 30.55 18.51
C LEU A 322 7.08 29.60 17.79
N ARG A 323 8.32 29.46 18.28
CA ARG A 323 9.30 28.47 17.77
C ARG A 323 8.87 27.04 18.07
N LYS A 324 8.35 26.74 19.27
CA LYS A 324 7.80 25.41 19.63
C LYS A 324 6.65 25.00 18.71
N PHE A 325 5.61 25.82 18.59
CA PHE A 325 4.43 25.49 17.79
C PHE A 325 4.76 25.33 16.29
N ARG A 326 5.72 26.11 15.74
CA ARG A 326 6.22 25.91 14.37
C ARG A 326 6.90 24.55 14.17
N GLY A 327 7.65 24.07 15.16
CA GLY A 327 8.22 22.72 15.14
C GLY A 327 7.14 21.64 15.14
N GLU A 328 6.09 21.83 15.94
CA GLU A 328 4.93 20.93 16.02
C GLU A 328 4.11 20.92 14.73
N GLN A 329 3.85 22.09 14.12
CA GLN A 329 3.22 22.23 12.81
C GLN A 329 4.03 21.52 11.71
N HIS A 330 5.35 21.75 11.64
CA HIS A 330 6.21 21.10 10.64
C HIS A 330 6.26 19.58 10.84
N GLY A 331 6.34 19.12 12.10
CA GLY A 331 6.24 17.71 12.45
C GLY A 331 4.92 17.08 12.00
N ALA A 332 3.78 17.72 12.30
CA ALA A 332 2.45 17.27 11.87
C ALA A 332 2.32 17.23 10.35
N ALA A 333 2.71 18.30 9.65
CA ALA A 333 2.70 18.35 8.18
C ALA A 333 3.54 17.23 7.54
N SER A 334 4.71 16.92 8.11
CA SER A 334 5.54 15.81 7.63
C SER A 334 4.87 14.44 7.81
N ARG A 335 4.14 14.23 8.91
CA ARG A 335 3.39 12.99 9.17
C ARG A 335 2.15 12.88 8.30
N VAL A 336 1.42 13.97 8.08
CA VAL A 336 0.30 14.04 7.12
C VAL A 336 0.80 13.66 5.73
N LYS A 337 1.89 14.26 5.23
CA LYS A 337 2.46 13.94 3.91
C LYS A 337 2.89 12.48 3.78
N LYS A 338 3.46 11.87 4.83
CA LYS A 338 3.82 10.44 4.83
C LYS A 338 2.59 9.53 4.79
N LEU A 339 1.57 9.81 5.61
CA LEU A 339 0.32 9.04 5.63
C LEU A 339 -0.44 9.16 4.30
N GLU A 340 -0.42 10.33 3.67
CA GLU A 340 -1.00 10.56 2.33
C GLU A 340 -0.21 9.86 1.20
N GLY A 341 1.09 9.58 1.40
CA GLY A 341 1.88 8.72 0.52
C GLY A 341 1.41 7.27 0.60
N SER A 342 1.47 6.67 1.79
CA SER A 342 1.05 5.27 1.99
C SER A 342 -0.43 5.01 1.78
N HIS A 343 -1.27 6.05 1.85
CA HIS A 343 -2.67 5.95 1.43
C HIS A 343 -2.81 5.70 -0.08
N ARG A 344 -2.00 6.39 -0.91
CA ARG A 344 -1.98 6.20 -2.37
C ARG A 344 -1.41 4.84 -2.77
N GLU A 345 -0.34 4.42 -2.10
CA GLU A 345 0.27 3.09 -2.32
C GLU A 345 -0.77 1.96 -2.14
N ILE A 346 -1.62 2.06 -1.12
CA ILE A 346 -2.70 1.10 -0.84
C ILE A 346 -3.93 1.29 -1.76
N ASP A 347 -4.26 2.52 -2.17
CA ASP A 347 -5.31 2.75 -3.18
C ASP A 347 -4.92 2.17 -4.55
N ASP A 348 -3.66 2.32 -4.97
CA ASP A 348 -3.10 1.74 -6.20
C ASP A 348 -3.07 0.21 -6.14
N GLU A 349 -2.72 -0.38 -4.98
CA GLU A 349 -2.82 -1.81 -4.73
C GLU A 349 -4.27 -2.30 -4.82
N ARG A 350 -5.23 -1.61 -4.18
CA ARG A 350 -6.66 -1.93 -4.28
C ARG A 350 -7.14 -1.87 -5.74
N LEU A 351 -6.72 -0.86 -6.52
CA LEU A 351 -7.07 -0.75 -7.94
C LEU A 351 -6.52 -1.90 -8.79
N ARG A 352 -5.30 -2.38 -8.50
CA ARG A 352 -4.72 -3.58 -9.14
C ARG A 352 -5.50 -4.85 -8.76
N LEU A 353 -5.88 -5.00 -7.50
CA LEU A 353 -6.68 -6.14 -7.02
C LEU A 353 -8.10 -6.12 -7.60
N ASP A 354 -8.77 -4.97 -7.62
CA ASP A 354 -10.08 -4.81 -8.28
C ASP A 354 -10.00 -5.13 -9.79
N ALA A 355 -8.86 -4.85 -10.45
CA ALA A 355 -8.63 -5.24 -11.84
C ALA A 355 -8.39 -6.77 -12.00
N ARG A 356 -7.61 -7.38 -11.10
CA ARG A 356 -7.38 -8.84 -11.06
C ARG A 356 -8.68 -9.62 -10.80
N LEU A 357 -9.54 -9.14 -9.92
CA LEU A 357 -10.86 -9.73 -9.67
C LEU A 357 -11.75 -9.68 -10.93
N ARG A 358 -11.69 -8.59 -11.71
CA ARG A 358 -12.42 -8.50 -12.99
C ARG A 358 -11.89 -9.51 -14.03
N SER A 359 -10.59 -9.69 -14.16
CA SER A 359 -10.03 -10.66 -15.11
C SER A 359 -10.27 -12.11 -14.68
N LEU A 360 -10.06 -12.44 -13.40
CA LEU A 360 -10.37 -13.77 -12.83
C LEU A 360 -11.83 -14.14 -13.01
N LYS A 361 -12.77 -13.23 -12.69
CA LYS A 361 -14.20 -13.45 -12.91
C LYS A 361 -14.53 -13.70 -14.39
N THR A 362 -13.93 -12.93 -15.29
CA THR A 362 -14.15 -13.08 -16.75
C THR A 362 -13.62 -14.43 -17.25
N ALA A 363 -12.42 -14.83 -16.84
CA ALA A 363 -11.82 -16.12 -17.18
C ALA A 363 -12.61 -17.30 -16.60
N SER A 364 -13.08 -17.18 -15.35
CA SER A 364 -13.91 -18.20 -14.67
C SER A 364 -15.25 -18.38 -15.37
N GLN A 365 -15.95 -17.29 -15.72
CA GLN A 365 -17.21 -17.34 -16.48
C GLN A 365 -17.02 -17.93 -17.89
N GLY A 366 -15.95 -17.53 -18.59
CA GLY A 366 -15.60 -18.09 -19.91
C GLY A 366 -15.39 -19.60 -19.86
N ASN A 367 -14.46 -20.05 -19.01
CA ASN A 367 -14.15 -21.48 -18.86
C ASN A 367 -15.34 -22.31 -18.35
N GLN A 368 -16.15 -21.76 -17.44
CA GLN A 368 -17.37 -22.44 -16.99
C GLN A 368 -18.39 -22.63 -18.13
N SER A 369 -18.52 -21.65 -19.04
CA SER A 369 -19.40 -21.77 -20.21
C SER A 369 -18.90 -22.81 -21.23
N GLN A 370 -17.58 -22.89 -21.44
CA GLN A 370 -16.95 -23.89 -22.30
C GLN A 370 -17.11 -25.30 -21.75
N LEU A 371 -16.77 -25.50 -20.47
CA LEU A 371 -16.90 -26.79 -19.78
C LEU A 371 -18.35 -27.29 -19.80
N ALA A 372 -19.34 -26.42 -19.58
CA ALA A 372 -20.75 -26.79 -19.63
C ALA A 372 -21.19 -27.28 -21.03
N ARG A 373 -20.60 -26.73 -22.10
CA ARG A 373 -20.79 -27.20 -23.47
C ARG A 373 -20.07 -28.53 -23.71
N GLU A 374 -18.81 -28.64 -23.33
CA GLU A 374 -17.97 -29.84 -23.54
C GLU A 374 -18.52 -31.07 -22.82
N VAL A 375 -18.96 -30.92 -21.56
CA VAL A 375 -19.68 -31.97 -20.81
C VAL A 375 -21.02 -32.30 -21.47
N GLY A 376 -21.71 -31.30 -22.03
CA GLY A 376 -22.96 -31.48 -22.78
C GLY A 376 -22.78 -32.18 -24.13
N GLU A 377 -21.63 -32.03 -24.78
CA GLU A 377 -21.25 -32.72 -26.02
C GLU A 377 -20.80 -34.16 -25.71
N TYR A 378 -19.89 -34.36 -24.75
CA TYR A 378 -19.47 -35.68 -24.26
C TYR A 378 -20.66 -36.55 -23.84
N ARG A 379 -21.63 -35.99 -23.11
CA ARG A 379 -22.86 -36.69 -22.71
C ARG A 379 -23.77 -37.07 -23.88
N LYS A 380 -23.71 -36.37 -25.03
CA LYS A 380 -24.45 -36.77 -26.24
C LYS A 380 -23.77 -37.96 -26.91
N THR A 381 -22.45 -37.90 -27.10
CA THR A 381 -21.67 -39.01 -27.69
C THR A 381 -21.80 -40.28 -26.85
N SER A 382 -21.62 -40.18 -25.52
CA SER A 382 -21.76 -41.31 -24.59
C SER A 382 -23.18 -41.92 -24.52
N ASN A 383 -24.21 -41.21 -25.00
CA ASN A 383 -25.60 -41.70 -25.08
C ASN A 383 -26.04 -42.00 -26.53
N GLY A 384 -25.12 -41.90 -27.51
CA GLY A 384 -25.39 -42.13 -28.92
C GLY A 384 -25.36 -43.61 -29.31
N CYS A 385 -25.73 -43.89 -30.57
CA CYS A 385 -25.77 -45.27 -31.09
C CYS A 385 -24.38 -45.93 -31.21
N ASP A 386 -23.30 -45.15 -31.10
CA ASP A 386 -21.91 -45.64 -30.99
C ASP A 386 -21.75 -46.64 -29.83
N GLY A 387 -22.61 -46.56 -28.80
CA GLY A 387 -22.71 -47.50 -27.70
C GLY A 387 -23.02 -48.97 -28.06
N PHE A 388 -23.14 -49.33 -29.36
CA PHE A 388 -23.17 -50.72 -29.81
C PHE A 388 -21.78 -51.34 -30.04
N TYR A 389 -20.77 -50.52 -30.40
CA TYR A 389 -19.37 -50.95 -30.58
C TYR A 389 -18.40 -50.27 -29.60
N GLY A 390 -18.84 -49.20 -28.92
CA GLY A 390 -18.00 -48.29 -28.15
C GLY A 390 -17.47 -47.16 -29.03
N SER A 391 -16.79 -46.18 -28.42
CA SER A 391 -16.05 -45.17 -29.18
C SER A 391 -14.99 -45.84 -30.07
N ASP A 392 -14.79 -45.30 -31.27
CA ASP A 392 -13.76 -45.84 -32.19
C ASP A 392 -12.35 -45.75 -31.58
N SER A 393 -12.05 -44.65 -30.88
CA SER A 393 -10.74 -44.36 -30.30
C SER A 393 -10.81 -44.25 -28.78
N LEU A 394 -10.19 -45.20 -28.09
CA LEU A 394 -10.03 -45.16 -26.62
C LEU A 394 -9.21 -43.94 -26.17
N TRP A 395 -8.24 -43.52 -27.00
CA TRP A 395 -7.38 -42.35 -26.77
C TRP A 395 -8.16 -41.03 -26.80
N GLU A 396 -9.10 -40.90 -27.74
CA GLU A 396 -9.92 -39.69 -27.89
C GLU A 396 -10.92 -39.53 -26.73
N GLU A 397 -11.51 -40.64 -26.26
CA GLU A 397 -12.41 -40.63 -25.12
C GLU A 397 -11.67 -40.30 -23.81
N ALA A 398 -10.48 -40.87 -23.61
CA ALA A 398 -9.60 -40.54 -22.48
C ALA A 398 -9.15 -39.07 -22.52
N PHE A 399 -8.76 -38.55 -23.70
CA PHE A 399 -8.43 -37.13 -23.87
C PHE A 399 -9.60 -36.24 -23.48
N ARG A 400 -10.81 -36.53 -23.97
CA ARG A 400 -12.03 -35.77 -23.63
C ARG A 400 -12.33 -35.82 -22.12
N ARG A 401 -12.19 -36.98 -21.46
CA ARG A 401 -12.35 -37.11 -20.00
C ARG A 401 -11.32 -36.28 -19.23
N SER A 402 -10.04 -36.40 -19.59
CA SER A 402 -8.96 -35.71 -18.86
C SER A 402 -9.00 -34.20 -19.09
N ALA A 403 -9.21 -33.71 -20.32
CA ALA A 403 -9.39 -32.28 -20.60
C ALA A 403 -10.57 -31.66 -19.80
N ILE A 404 -11.66 -32.42 -19.61
CA ILE A 404 -12.78 -32.04 -18.73
C ILE A 404 -12.34 -31.99 -17.25
N ARG A 405 -11.60 -33.01 -16.76
CA ARG A 405 -11.01 -33.02 -15.40
C ARG A 405 -10.13 -31.80 -15.19
N ASP A 406 -9.18 -31.55 -16.07
CA ASP A 406 -8.18 -30.50 -15.90
C ASP A 406 -8.85 -29.12 -15.95
N LYS A 407 -9.86 -28.92 -16.81
CA LYS A 407 -10.68 -27.70 -16.84
C LYS A 407 -11.53 -27.52 -15.58
N THR A 408 -11.98 -28.59 -14.92
CA THR A 408 -12.63 -28.49 -13.59
C THR A 408 -11.64 -28.13 -12.47
N LEU A 409 -10.43 -28.69 -12.49
CA LEU A 409 -9.36 -28.37 -11.54
C LEU A 409 -8.89 -26.92 -11.70
N TYR A 410 -8.67 -26.46 -12.94
CA TYR A 410 -8.33 -25.08 -13.25
C TYR A 410 -9.43 -24.09 -12.81
N LEU A 411 -10.72 -24.44 -12.99
CA LEU A 411 -11.84 -23.65 -12.46
C LEU A 411 -11.88 -23.62 -10.92
N ALA A 412 -11.42 -24.66 -10.24
CA ALA A 412 -11.27 -24.64 -8.77
C ALA A 412 -10.11 -23.71 -8.35
N GLN A 413 -8.95 -23.80 -9.02
CA GLN A 413 -7.81 -22.89 -8.80
C GLN A 413 -8.20 -21.42 -9.02
N LEU A 414 -8.90 -21.10 -10.11
CA LEU A 414 -9.39 -19.74 -10.39
C LEU A 414 -10.32 -19.22 -9.28
N ARG A 415 -11.16 -20.07 -8.67
CA ARG A 415 -12.03 -19.69 -7.54
C ARG A 415 -11.22 -19.43 -6.26
N MET A 416 -10.16 -20.19 -6.00
CA MET A 416 -9.23 -19.90 -4.89
C MET A 416 -8.54 -18.56 -5.11
N MET A 417 -7.98 -18.32 -6.31
CA MET A 417 -7.34 -17.05 -6.66
C MET A 417 -8.27 -15.84 -6.58
N ASP A 418 -9.56 -16.00 -6.86
CA ASP A 418 -10.60 -14.95 -6.72
C ASP A 418 -10.90 -14.67 -5.24
N SER A 419 -11.03 -15.73 -4.42
CA SER A 419 -11.17 -15.63 -2.96
C SER A 419 -9.97 -14.94 -2.30
N ASP A 420 -8.75 -15.32 -2.65
CA ASP A 420 -7.52 -14.75 -2.10
C ASP A 420 -7.36 -13.28 -2.50
N ALA A 421 -7.62 -12.95 -3.78
CA ALA A 421 -7.61 -11.58 -4.26
C ALA A 421 -8.70 -10.72 -3.57
N PHE A 422 -9.87 -11.29 -3.28
CA PHE A 422 -10.94 -10.61 -2.55
C PHE A 422 -10.58 -10.37 -1.08
N GLY A 423 -9.95 -11.36 -0.43
CA GLY A 423 -9.39 -11.23 0.93
C GLY A 423 -8.39 -10.07 1.01
N ALA A 424 -7.31 -10.13 0.22
CA ALA A 424 -6.29 -9.09 0.17
C ALA A 424 -6.87 -7.69 -0.15
N ARG A 425 -7.85 -7.62 -1.05
CA ARG A 425 -8.54 -6.38 -1.44
C ARG A 425 -9.35 -5.77 -0.30
N ASN A 426 -9.96 -6.60 0.55
CA ASN A 426 -10.69 -6.13 1.73
C ASN A 426 -9.72 -5.76 2.87
N GLU A 427 -8.60 -6.46 3.03
CA GLU A 427 -7.53 -6.06 3.95
C GLU A 427 -6.94 -4.69 3.58
N ALA A 428 -6.60 -4.48 2.30
CA ALA A 428 -6.14 -3.20 1.78
C ALA A 428 -7.15 -2.07 2.06
N MET A 429 -8.45 -2.32 1.89
CA MET A 429 -9.51 -1.37 2.24
C MET A 429 -9.49 -1.00 3.74
N VAL A 430 -9.39 -2.00 4.63
CA VAL A 430 -9.31 -1.79 6.08
C VAL A 430 -8.02 -1.07 6.50
N GLN A 431 -6.89 -1.30 5.82
CA GLN A 431 -5.66 -0.53 6.07
C GLN A 431 -5.77 0.91 5.55
N SER A 432 -6.39 1.13 4.39
CA SER A 432 -6.70 2.45 3.83
C SER A 432 -7.50 3.29 4.83
N GLU A 433 -8.60 2.77 5.38
CA GLU A 433 -9.39 3.44 6.42
C GLU A 433 -8.59 3.76 7.68
N LYS A 434 -7.76 2.82 8.17
CA LYS A 434 -6.87 3.04 9.32
C LYS A 434 -5.87 4.18 9.06
N ILE A 435 -5.35 4.30 7.84
CA ILE A 435 -4.45 5.39 7.45
C ILE A 435 -5.22 6.72 7.30
N GLN A 436 -6.40 6.73 6.66
CA GLN A 436 -7.26 7.92 6.59
C GLN A 436 -7.58 8.46 7.99
N ARG A 437 -7.97 7.59 8.94
CA ARG A 437 -8.29 7.99 10.31
C ARG A 437 -7.08 8.57 11.05
N LYS A 438 -5.87 8.01 10.85
CA LYS A 438 -4.61 8.59 11.34
C LYS A 438 -4.31 9.95 10.70
N ALA A 439 -4.45 10.06 9.38
CA ALA A 439 -4.23 11.30 8.64
C ALA A 439 -5.21 12.41 9.04
N MET A 440 -6.47 12.07 9.32
CA MET A 440 -7.49 12.99 9.82
C MET A 440 -7.13 13.57 11.20
N LEU A 441 -6.62 12.72 12.11
CA LEU A 441 -6.14 13.15 13.43
C LEU A 441 -4.91 14.06 13.33
N GLU A 442 -3.94 13.74 12.47
CA GLU A 442 -2.77 14.61 12.23
C GLU A 442 -3.15 15.91 11.51
N ARG A 443 -4.09 15.89 10.55
CA ARG A 443 -4.68 17.10 9.94
C ARG A 443 -5.44 17.95 10.96
N ARG A 444 -6.04 17.36 12.02
CA ARG A 444 -6.65 18.11 13.13
C ARG A 444 -5.58 18.78 14.02
N ARG A 445 -4.52 18.05 14.36
CA ARG A 445 -3.34 18.58 15.09
C ARG A 445 -2.63 19.71 14.33
N LEU A 446 -2.53 19.60 13.01
CA LEU A 446 -1.97 20.63 12.15
C LEU A 446 -2.77 21.95 12.25
N ARG A 447 -4.11 21.87 12.15
CA ARG A 447 -4.99 23.05 12.26
C ARG A 447 -4.97 23.70 13.65
N SER A 448 -4.87 22.92 14.74
CA SER A 448 -4.75 23.51 16.08
C SER A 448 -3.41 24.23 16.25
N ALA A 449 -2.30 23.61 15.81
CA ALA A 449 -0.99 24.27 15.81
C ALA A 449 -0.98 25.55 14.95
N GLU A 450 -1.70 25.58 13.82
CA GLU A 450 -1.86 26.78 12.98
C GLU A 450 -2.64 27.90 13.67
N GLN A 451 -3.69 27.56 14.42
CA GLN A 451 -4.43 28.52 15.26
C GLN A 451 -3.57 29.05 16.42
N GLU A 452 -2.83 28.18 17.10
CA GLU A 452 -1.89 28.54 18.17
C GLU A 452 -0.73 29.42 17.65
N ILE A 453 -0.20 29.13 16.46
CA ILE A 453 0.78 29.97 15.76
C ILE A 453 0.18 31.34 15.41
N ALA A 454 -1.06 31.41 14.92
CA ALA A 454 -1.71 32.68 14.59
C ALA A 454 -1.91 33.56 15.83
N GLN A 455 -2.41 32.97 16.93
CA GLN A 455 -2.58 33.66 18.21
C GLN A 455 -1.24 34.11 18.81
N THR A 456 -0.24 33.22 18.83
CA THR A 456 1.09 33.54 19.39
C THR A 456 1.84 34.56 18.53
N ARG A 457 1.67 34.53 17.19
CA ARG A 457 2.20 35.60 16.31
C ARG A 457 1.54 36.95 16.59
N ALA A 458 0.26 36.97 16.95
CA ALA A 458 -0.42 38.20 17.37
C ALA A 458 0.09 38.72 18.72
N SER A 459 0.38 37.85 19.71
CA SER A 459 0.98 38.29 20.99
C SER A 459 2.43 38.77 20.83
N VAL A 460 3.28 38.07 20.06
CA VAL A 460 4.63 38.55 19.68
C VAL A 460 4.57 39.93 19.02
N ASN A 461 3.64 40.14 18.09
CA ASN A 461 3.46 41.44 17.43
C ASN A 461 2.98 42.56 18.37
N ARG A 462 2.25 42.24 19.46
CA ARG A 462 1.87 43.21 20.51
C ARG A 462 3.07 43.52 21.40
N ALA A 463 3.72 42.51 21.97
CA ALA A 463 4.90 42.68 22.82
C ALA A 463 6.04 43.43 22.10
N ALA A 464 6.26 43.18 20.80
CA ALA A 464 7.21 43.95 19.99
C ALA A 464 6.86 45.44 19.85
N LYS A 465 5.57 45.79 19.73
CA LYS A 465 5.12 47.19 19.72
C LYS A 465 5.28 47.84 21.10
N ASP A 466 4.96 47.13 22.17
CA ASP A 466 5.12 47.62 23.54
C ASP A 466 6.59 47.92 23.87
N VAL A 467 7.52 47.02 23.49
CA VAL A 467 8.97 47.25 23.65
C VAL A 467 9.42 48.51 22.91
N VAL A 468 9.05 48.68 21.63
CA VAL A 468 9.41 49.88 20.85
C VAL A 468 8.81 51.16 21.46
N ALA A 469 7.58 51.10 21.98
CA ALA A 469 6.96 52.23 22.66
C ALA A 469 7.65 52.57 23.99
N ALA A 470 8.05 51.57 24.77
CA ALA A 470 8.77 51.73 26.03
C ALA A 470 10.21 52.25 25.81
N GLU A 471 10.94 51.71 24.84
CA GLU A 471 12.26 52.22 24.44
C GLU A 471 12.21 53.68 23.99
N LYS A 472 11.17 54.08 23.24
CA LYS A 472 10.97 55.48 22.83
C LYS A 472 10.72 56.40 24.04
N ARG A 473 9.92 55.97 25.01
CA ARG A 473 9.72 56.69 26.29
C ARG A 473 11.04 56.81 27.06
N LEU A 474 11.76 55.71 27.26
CA LEU A 474 13.04 55.68 27.96
C LEU A 474 14.04 56.66 27.34
N LYS A 475 14.22 56.66 26.01
CA LYS A 475 15.10 57.60 25.29
C LYS A 475 14.69 59.07 25.50
N SER A 476 13.39 59.38 25.57
CA SER A 476 12.92 60.74 25.88
C SER A 476 13.20 61.15 27.33
N LEU A 477 13.01 60.26 28.31
CA LEU A 477 13.40 60.52 29.70
C LEU A 477 14.92 60.71 29.85
N GLU A 478 15.74 59.91 29.15
CA GLU A 478 17.21 60.09 29.16
C GLU A 478 17.61 61.46 28.61
N ALA A 479 16.99 61.93 27.52
CA ALA A 479 17.26 63.26 26.98
C ALA A 479 16.92 64.36 28.00
N SER A 480 15.71 64.33 28.57
CA SER A 480 15.29 65.29 29.59
C SER A 480 16.16 65.25 30.86
N ALA A 481 16.65 64.06 31.27
CA ALA A 481 17.56 63.92 32.40
C ALA A 481 18.94 64.57 32.13
N ARG A 482 19.47 64.42 30.92
CA ARG A 482 20.74 65.06 30.50
C ARG A 482 20.60 66.58 30.41
N GLU A 483 19.51 67.08 29.85
CA GLU A 483 19.17 68.52 29.83
C GLU A 483 19.05 69.09 31.24
N LEU A 484 18.36 68.39 32.14
CA LEU A 484 18.21 68.78 33.54
C LEU A 484 19.56 68.87 34.26
N ALA A 485 20.44 67.89 34.08
CA ALA A 485 21.77 67.89 34.66
C ALA A 485 22.64 69.04 34.12
N ASN A 486 22.58 69.32 32.81
CA ASN A 486 23.27 70.45 32.19
C ASN A 486 22.78 71.80 32.74
N LEU A 487 21.47 71.98 32.88
CA LEU A 487 20.87 73.19 33.44
C LEU A 487 21.25 73.40 34.92
N ILE A 488 21.34 72.32 35.71
CA ILE A 488 21.81 72.39 37.11
C ILE A 488 23.26 72.88 37.17
N ARG A 489 24.13 72.34 36.30
CA ARG A 489 25.54 72.76 36.18
C ARG A 489 25.66 74.24 35.79
N GLU A 490 25.02 74.66 34.70
CA GLU A 490 25.07 76.04 34.19
C GLU A 490 24.60 77.08 35.25
N LEU A 491 23.53 76.78 35.98
CA LEU A 491 23.02 77.64 37.06
C LEU A 491 23.99 77.73 38.23
N THR A 492 24.63 76.62 38.61
CA THR A 492 25.61 76.57 39.71
C THR A 492 26.85 77.40 39.36
N GLU A 493 27.36 77.25 38.14
CA GLU A 493 28.52 78.00 37.63
C GLU A 493 28.23 79.50 37.51
N ARG A 494 27.03 79.91 37.06
CA ARG A 494 26.64 81.33 37.01
C ARG A 494 26.51 81.97 38.39
N GLN A 495 25.99 81.26 39.39
CA GLN A 495 25.93 81.79 40.75
C GLN A 495 27.32 81.95 41.37
N ALA A 496 28.25 81.00 41.14
CA ALA A 496 29.63 81.11 41.61
C ALA A 496 30.34 82.37 41.09
N ARG A 497 30.03 82.81 39.85
CA ARG A 497 30.64 83.98 39.21
C ARG A 497 30.03 85.34 39.58
N THR A 498 28.89 85.40 40.28
CA THR A 498 28.11 86.66 40.41
C THR A 498 28.03 87.29 41.80
N GLY A 499 28.37 86.57 42.87
CA GLY A 499 28.77 87.10 44.20
C GLY A 499 27.76 87.91 45.03
N LYS A 500 26.74 88.55 44.42
CA LYS A 500 25.80 89.44 45.12
C LYS A 500 24.71 88.66 45.86
N LYS A 501 24.81 88.65 47.19
CA LYS A 501 23.68 88.34 48.08
C LYS A 501 22.61 89.42 47.91
N PHE A 502 21.40 89.02 47.52
CA PHE A 502 20.20 89.85 47.60
C PHE A 502 19.39 89.40 48.82
N GLY A 503 18.81 90.35 49.57
CA GLY A 503 17.97 90.03 50.72
C GLY A 503 16.65 89.36 50.32
N ASP A 504 16.11 88.55 51.22
CA ASP A 504 14.85 87.81 51.03
C ASP A 504 13.61 88.72 50.95
N ALA A 505 13.70 89.96 51.44
CA ALA A 505 12.58 90.91 51.46
C ALA A 505 12.29 91.47 50.05
N PRO A 506 11.03 91.43 49.54
CA PRO A 506 10.67 91.98 48.24
C PRO A 506 11.05 93.45 48.10
N THR A 507 11.87 93.78 47.10
CA THR A 507 12.35 95.17 46.88
C THR A 507 11.33 96.01 46.08
N VAL A 508 10.05 95.86 46.41
CA VAL A 508 8.87 96.37 45.68
C VAL A 508 7.79 96.75 46.69
N ALA A 509 7.13 97.90 46.50
CA ALA A 509 6.01 98.31 47.36
C ALA A 509 4.73 97.53 47.02
N LYS A 510 3.88 97.29 48.03
CA LYS A 510 2.56 96.68 47.80
C LYS A 510 1.70 97.57 46.90
N GLY A 511 0.89 96.96 46.03
CA GLY A 511 0.04 97.66 45.06
C GLY A 511 0.75 98.50 43.99
N SER A 512 2.08 98.40 43.83
CA SER A 512 2.85 99.32 42.97
C SER A 512 3.09 98.86 41.52
N LEU A 513 2.70 97.63 41.15
CA LEU A 513 2.94 97.07 39.82
C LEU A 513 1.64 96.89 39.00
N PRO A 514 1.60 97.24 37.70
CA PRO A 514 0.49 96.87 36.83
C PRO A 514 0.31 95.34 36.72
N TRP A 515 -0.94 94.90 36.50
CA TRP A 515 -1.24 93.52 36.12
C TRP A 515 -0.68 93.21 34.74
N PRO A 516 -0.14 92.00 34.50
CA PRO A 516 0.51 91.67 33.24
C PRO A 516 -0.48 91.37 32.10
N VAL A 517 -1.73 91.02 32.43
CA VAL A 517 -2.83 90.79 31.49
C VAL A 517 -4.16 91.02 32.23
N LEU A 518 -5.18 91.48 31.52
CA LEU A 518 -6.53 91.63 32.08
C LEU A 518 -7.22 90.25 32.15
N GLY A 519 -7.67 89.86 33.35
CA GLY A 519 -8.18 88.51 33.59
C GLY A 519 -8.66 88.27 35.02
N GLN A 520 -8.82 87.00 35.39
CA GLN A 520 -9.19 86.55 36.74
C GLN A 520 -8.16 85.54 37.27
N VAL A 521 -7.81 85.61 38.56
CA VAL A 521 -6.89 84.65 39.18
C VAL A 521 -7.59 83.31 39.36
N ALA A 522 -7.24 82.34 38.51
CA ALA A 522 -7.80 80.99 38.49
C ALA A 522 -7.11 80.04 39.49
N GLN A 523 -5.81 80.26 39.75
CA GLN A 523 -5.01 79.50 40.71
C GLN A 523 -4.20 80.48 41.56
N ARG A 524 -4.14 80.26 42.89
CA ARG A 524 -3.51 81.19 43.85
C ARG A 524 -2.14 80.66 44.28
N PHE A 525 -1.24 81.57 44.65
CA PHE A 525 0.09 81.24 45.17
C PHE A 525 0.01 80.43 46.47
N GLY A 526 1.00 79.58 46.71
CA GLY A 526 1.19 78.86 47.95
C GLY A 526 0.54 77.48 47.97
N LYS A 527 0.23 76.99 49.20
CA LYS A 527 -0.24 75.62 49.44
C LYS A 527 -1.76 75.53 49.22
N GLN A 528 -2.19 74.92 48.12
CA GLN A 528 -3.60 74.66 47.81
C GLN A 528 -3.96 73.19 48.00
N ARG A 529 -5.20 72.89 48.40
CA ARG A 529 -5.73 71.52 48.54
C ARG A 529 -6.42 71.13 47.24
N VAL A 530 -6.09 69.95 46.69
CA VAL A 530 -6.75 69.38 45.51
C VAL A 530 -7.83 68.40 45.98
N PRO A 531 -9.13 68.70 45.83
CA PRO A 531 -10.20 67.87 46.37
C PRO A 531 -10.21 66.43 45.81
N GLU A 532 -10.02 66.28 44.50
CA GLU A 532 -10.15 65.02 43.76
C GLU A 532 -9.03 64.02 44.09
N LEU A 533 -7.89 64.51 44.58
CA LEU A 533 -6.68 63.72 44.86
C LEU A 533 -6.32 63.69 46.35
N ALA A 534 -7.17 64.23 47.22
CA ALA A 534 -7.00 64.31 48.68
C ALA A 534 -5.65 64.92 49.17
N THR A 535 -4.92 65.62 48.30
CA THR A 535 -3.53 66.03 48.51
C THR A 535 -3.35 67.56 48.53
N TRP A 536 -2.14 68.01 48.83
CA TRP A 536 -1.75 69.42 48.85
C TRP A 536 -0.67 69.71 47.81
N THR A 537 -0.96 70.63 46.90
CA THR A 537 -0.01 71.13 45.88
C THR A 537 0.53 72.50 46.32
N ILE A 538 1.80 72.78 46.02
CA ILE A 538 2.42 74.09 46.30
C ILE A 538 2.70 74.80 44.98
N HIS A 539 2.01 75.92 44.76
CA HIS A 539 2.11 76.72 43.54
C HIS A 539 3.05 77.91 43.79
N ASN A 540 4.14 78.00 43.02
CA ASN A 540 5.14 79.07 43.16
C ASN A 540 4.73 80.39 42.48
N GLY A 541 3.52 80.45 41.91
CA GLY A 541 2.97 81.59 41.20
C GLY A 541 1.44 81.53 41.18
N ILE A 542 0.84 82.44 40.42
CA ILE A 542 -0.60 82.47 40.13
C ILE A 542 -0.86 82.11 38.67
N GLU A 543 -2.07 81.61 38.38
CA GLU A 543 -2.57 81.51 37.00
C GLU A 543 -3.66 82.56 36.80
N ILE A 544 -3.51 83.38 35.76
CA ILE A 544 -4.47 84.42 35.37
C ILE A 544 -5.21 83.91 34.12
N SER A 545 -6.48 83.57 34.27
CA SER A 545 -7.35 83.26 33.13
C SER A 545 -7.66 84.54 32.37
N ALA A 546 -7.32 84.57 31.08
CA ALA A 546 -7.42 85.72 30.20
C ALA A 546 -8.11 85.35 28.88
N ARG A 547 -8.74 86.33 28.24
CA ARG A 547 -9.41 86.16 26.93
C ARG A 547 -8.38 85.88 25.82
N ALA A 548 -8.83 85.16 24.78
CA ALA A 548 -8.04 84.90 23.58
C ALA A 548 -7.47 86.20 22.99
N GLY A 549 -6.21 86.19 22.55
CA GLY A 549 -5.57 87.34 21.92
C GLY A 549 -5.28 88.54 22.85
N SER A 550 -5.57 88.46 24.15
CA SER A 550 -5.14 89.50 25.10
C SER A 550 -3.61 89.62 25.12
N GLU A 551 -3.10 90.85 25.15
CA GLU A 551 -1.67 91.11 25.25
C GLU A 551 -1.15 90.87 26.68
N VAL A 552 -0.04 90.14 26.80
CA VAL A 552 0.71 89.98 28.04
C VAL A 552 1.86 90.99 28.05
N ARG A 553 2.00 91.76 29.14
CA ARG A 553 2.98 92.85 29.30
C ARG A 553 3.79 92.71 30.61
N PRO A 554 4.98 93.32 30.73
CA PRO A 554 5.77 93.27 31.96
C PRO A 554 5.12 94.01 33.11
N VAL A 555 5.08 93.38 34.28
CA VAL A 555 4.68 94.05 35.54
C VAL A 555 5.61 95.21 35.93
N ARG A 556 6.80 95.29 35.32
CA ARG A 556 7.83 96.31 35.57
C ARG A 556 8.84 96.30 34.41
N SER A 557 9.43 97.45 34.09
CA SER A 557 10.57 97.53 33.16
C SER A 557 11.75 96.64 33.61
N GLY A 558 12.51 96.07 32.68
CA GLY A 558 13.60 95.14 32.98
C GLY A 558 14.29 94.59 31.74
N THR A 559 15.13 93.57 31.91
CA THR A 559 15.82 92.88 30.80
C THR A 559 15.38 91.41 30.74
N VAL A 560 15.01 90.92 29.55
CA VAL A 560 14.69 89.52 29.30
C VAL A 560 15.95 88.66 29.43
N ILE A 561 15.99 87.74 30.39
CA ILE A 561 17.14 86.85 30.64
C ILE A 561 16.94 85.43 30.11
N PHE A 562 15.69 84.98 29.98
CA PHE A 562 15.30 83.71 29.38
C PHE A 562 14.03 83.89 28.56
N LEU A 563 13.93 83.15 27.45
CA LEU A 563 12.80 83.15 26.53
C LEU A 563 12.80 81.81 25.77
N GLY A 564 11.68 81.08 25.77
CA GLY A 564 11.52 79.80 25.07
C GLY A 564 10.75 78.74 25.88
N PRO A 565 10.54 77.52 25.34
CA PRO A 565 9.85 76.44 26.04
C PRO A 565 10.62 75.97 27.28
N PHE A 566 9.91 75.74 28.39
CA PHE A 566 10.53 75.33 29.66
C PHE A 566 9.66 74.38 30.50
N ARG A 567 9.98 73.07 30.45
CA ARG A 567 9.27 72.00 31.17
C ARG A 567 7.73 72.09 30.96
N SER A 568 6.97 71.90 32.03
CA SER A 568 5.50 72.00 32.09
C SER A 568 4.95 73.43 32.02
N TYR A 569 5.79 74.47 32.02
CA TYR A 569 5.34 75.87 31.98
C TYR A 569 5.07 76.38 30.54
N GLY A 570 5.11 75.50 29.54
CA GLY A 570 4.97 75.88 28.13
C GLY A 570 6.09 76.82 27.67
N ASN A 571 5.78 77.77 26.79
CA ASN A 571 6.68 78.87 26.47
C ASN A 571 6.75 79.86 27.63
N VAL A 572 7.97 80.18 28.05
CA VAL A 572 8.26 81.01 29.22
C VAL A 572 9.11 82.23 28.83
N ILE A 573 8.84 83.37 29.46
CA ILE A 573 9.72 84.54 29.51
C ILE A 573 10.12 84.80 30.96
N ILE A 574 11.40 85.11 31.20
CA ILE A 574 11.89 85.56 32.51
C ILE A 574 12.54 86.93 32.37
N ILE A 575 12.09 87.90 33.16
CA ILE A 575 12.57 89.28 33.16
C ILE A 575 13.30 89.57 34.48
N ASN A 576 14.49 90.14 34.38
CA ASN A 576 15.25 90.69 35.51
C ASN A 576 14.98 92.19 35.63
N HIS A 577 14.47 92.63 36.79
CA HIS A 577 14.16 94.04 37.07
C HIS A 577 15.25 94.76 37.88
N GLY A 578 16.38 94.08 38.13
CA GLY A 578 17.43 94.54 39.03
C GLY A 578 17.13 94.25 40.50
N LYS A 579 18.12 94.52 41.37
CA LYS A 579 18.08 94.30 42.83
C LYS A 579 17.64 92.88 43.28
N GLY A 580 17.77 91.89 42.42
CA GLY A 580 17.40 90.49 42.69
C GLY A 580 15.91 90.17 42.51
N PHE A 581 15.11 91.10 41.97
CA PHE A 581 13.70 90.89 41.63
C PHE A 581 13.55 90.41 40.18
N TYR A 582 12.83 89.30 39.99
CA TYR A 582 12.50 88.71 38.71
C TYR A 582 11.00 88.43 38.60
N SER A 583 10.46 88.54 37.39
CA SER A 583 9.14 87.98 37.05
C SER A 583 9.26 86.91 35.97
N ILE A 584 8.48 85.85 36.13
CA ILE A 584 8.38 84.69 35.24
C ILE A 584 6.95 84.68 34.67
N TYR A 585 6.85 84.55 33.36
CA TYR A 585 5.59 84.48 32.61
C TYR A 585 5.58 83.14 31.88
N GLY A 586 4.54 82.31 32.05
CA GLY A 586 4.43 80.98 31.43
C GLY A 586 3.07 80.75 30.79
N HIS A 587 2.96 79.65 30.04
CA HIS A 587 1.85 79.33 29.14
C HIS A 587 1.57 80.44 28.12
N LEU A 588 2.65 81.01 27.59
CA LEU A 588 2.61 82.00 26.51
C LEU A 588 2.44 81.29 25.15
N SER A 589 1.83 81.96 24.18
CA SER A 589 1.73 81.44 22.81
C SER A 589 2.95 81.88 21.95
N GLU A 590 2.75 82.91 21.14
CA GLU A 590 3.76 83.66 20.39
C GLU A 590 4.61 84.52 21.34
N LEU A 591 5.94 84.45 21.22
CA LEU A 591 6.89 85.23 22.01
C LEU A 591 7.43 86.39 21.16
N ARG A 592 7.13 87.64 21.54
CA ARG A 592 7.49 88.84 20.76
C ARG A 592 8.88 89.45 21.01
N PRO A 593 9.45 89.46 22.24
CA PRO A 593 10.76 90.08 22.48
C PRO A 593 11.93 89.11 22.23
N SER A 594 13.15 89.64 22.19
CA SER A 594 14.39 88.87 22.08
C SER A 594 15.08 88.67 23.44
N LYS A 595 15.84 87.58 23.60
CA LYS A 595 16.70 87.36 24.77
C LYS A 595 17.75 88.47 24.87
N GLY A 596 17.89 89.08 26.04
CA GLY A 596 18.75 90.24 26.28
C GLY A 596 18.07 91.60 26.03
N GLN A 597 16.88 91.64 25.44
CA GLN A 597 16.15 92.89 25.19
C GLN A 597 15.74 93.56 26.51
N ARG A 598 15.89 94.90 26.58
CA ARG A 598 15.29 95.73 27.63
C ARG A 598 13.85 96.07 27.26
N VAL A 599 12.92 95.73 28.14
CA VAL A 599 11.47 95.91 27.97
C VAL A 599 10.92 96.91 28.98
N LYS A 600 9.84 97.62 28.61
CA LYS A 600 9.09 98.54 29.47
C LYS A 600 7.71 97.94 29.80
N THR A 601 6.95 98.53 30.71
CA THR A 601 5.57 98.10 31.01
C THR A 601 4.66 98.06 29.78
N GLU A 602 4.88 98.94 28.79
CA GLU A 602 4.09 98.97 27.56
C GLU A 602 4.60 98.03 26.45
N THR A 603 5.69 97.30 26.69
CA THR A 603 6.21 96.33 25.71
C THR A 603 5.35 95.07 25.74
N VAL A 604 4.89 94.58 24.59
CA VAL A 604 4.16 93.31 24.52
C VAL A 604 5.15 92.15 24.58
N LEU A 605 4.91 91.21 25.49
CA LEU A 605 5.70 89.99 25.66
C LEU A 605 5.19 88.87 24.78
N ALA A 606 3.87 88.68 24.77
CA ALA A 606 3.19 87.57 24.11
C ALA A 606 1.69 87.84 23.97
N SER A 607 1.03 87.00 23.18
CA SER A 607 -0.44 86.91 23.08
C SER A 607 -0.96 85.73 23.91
N VAL A 608 -2.18 85.81 24.44
CA VAL A 608 -2.93 84.65 24.95
C VAL A 608 -3.39 83.76 23.78
N GLU A 609 -3.32 82.44 23.95
CA GLU A 609 -3.65 81.44 22.91
C GLU A 609 -5.04 81.64 22.26
N PRO A 610 -5.21 81.27 20.97
CA PRO A 610 -6.51 81.21 20.31
C PRO A 610 -7.46 80.24 21.04
N GLY A 611 -8.58 80.75 21.54
CA GLY A 611 -9.48 80.03 22.46
C GLY A 611 -9.47 80.57 23.90
N GLY A 612 -8.45 81.34 24.27
CA GLY A 612 -8.24 81.82 25.64
C GLY A 612 -7.40 80.84 26.44
N GLY A 613 -6.88 81.28 27.59
CA GLY A 613 -5.92 80.48 28.33
C GLY A 613 -5.66 80.97 29.76
N ARG A 614 -4.70 80.33 30.42
CA ARG A 614 -4.24 80.66 31.77
C ARG A 614 -2.77 81.06 31.72
N ILE A 615 -2.47 82.34 31.87
CA ILE A 615 -1.08 82.83 31.91
C ILE A 615 -0.52 82.62 33.32
N TYR A 616 0.58 81.89 33.42
CA TYR A 616 1.29 81.72 34.69
C TYR A 616 2.12 82.97 35.00
N LEU A 617 2.04 83.48 36.23
CA LEU A 617 2.86 84.58 36.73
C LEU A 617 3.51 84.18 38.06
N GLU A 618 4.84 84.24 38.12
CA GLU A 618 5.61 84.03 39.35
C GLU A 618 6.59 85.18 39.59
N PHE A 619 6.65 85.65 40.83
CA PHE A 619 7.62 86.65 41.28
C PHE A 619 8.70 85.99 42.12
N ARG A 620 9.97 86.35 41.88
CA ARG A 620 11.11 85.88 42.69
C ARG A 620 11.95 87.03 43.22
N GLN A 621 12.31 86.93 44.50
CA GLN A 621 13.27 87.80 45.17
C GLN A 621 14.44 86.92 45.65
N GLY A 622 15.67 87.24 45.24
CA GLY A 622 16.86 86.46 45.61
C GLY A 622 16.86 84.99 45.17
N GLY A 623 15.91 84.59 44.31
CA GLY A 623 15.67 83.21 43.87
C GLY A 623 14.52 82.48 44.58
N LYS A 624 14.00 83.00 45.70
CA LYS A 624 12.78 82.49 46.36
C LYS A 624 11.52 83.07 45.71
N ALA A 625 10.49 82.25 45.56
CA ALA A 625 9.19 82.67 45.05
C ALA A 625 8.36 83.38 46.14
N PHE A 626 7.56 84.37 45.76
CA PHE A 626 6.62 85.05 46.65
C PHE A 626 5.31 85.41 45.92
N ASP A 627 4.22 85.57 46.68
CA ASP A 627 2.89 85.87 46.13
C ASP A 627 2.90 87.19 45.33
N PRO A 628 2.57 87.16 44.02
CA PRO A 628 2.45 88.37 43.22
C PRO A 628 1.31 89.29 43.65
N VAL A 629 0.18 88.74 44.12
CA VAL A 629 -1.10 89.46 44.21
C VAL A 629 -1.04 90.71 45.12
N PRO A 630 -0.35 90.73 46.28
CA PRO A 630 -0.24 91.92 47.13
C PRO A 630 0.57 93.08 46.53
N PHE A 631 1.30 92.84 45.44
CA PHE A 631 2.17 93.83 44.80
C PHE A 631 1.56 94.42 43.52
N LEU A 632 0.49 93.79 43.00
CA LEU A 632 -0.25 94.25 41.83
C LEU A 632 -1.30 95.31 42.21
N THR A 633 -1.57 96.25 41.30
CA THR A 633 -2.52 97.36 41.51
C THR A 633 -3.96 96.87 41.75
N SER A 634 -4.77 97.66 42.46
CA SER A 634 -6.15 97.30 42.82
C SER A 634 -7.17 97.40 41.67
N GLY A 635 -6.81 98.01 40.54
CA GLY A 635 -7.76 98.56 39.57
C GLY A 635 -8.34 97.63 38.49
N SER A 636 -7.90 96.37 38.37
CA SER A 636 -8.19 95.58 37.15
C SER A 636 -8.58 94.10 37.34
N VAL A 637 -8.83 93.64 38.58
CA VAL A 637 -9.27 92.25 38.84
C VAL A 637 -10.44 92.21 39.82
N ARG A 638 -11.57 91.63 39.39
CA ARG A 638 -12.67 91.25 40.28
C ARG A 638 -12.21 90.11 41.20
N LYS A 639 -12.16 90.37 42.50
CA LYS A 639 -11.99 89.31 43.52
C LYS A 639 -13.28 88.51 43.67
N ARG A 640 -13.13 87.20 43.90
CA ARG A 640 -14.06 86.35 44.66
C ARG A 640 -13.39 86.04 46.01
#